data_AF-A0A7C5ACG2-F1
#
_entry.id   AF-A0A7C5ACG2-F1
#
_cell.length_a   1.000
_cell.length_b   1.000
_cell.length_c   1.000
_cell.angle_alpha   90.00
_cell.angle_beta   90.00
_cell.angle_gamma   90.00
#
_symmetry.space_group_name_H-M   'P 1'
#
loop_
_entity.id
_entity.type
_entity.pdbx_description
1 polymer ?
#
loop_
_entity_poly.entity_id
_entity_poly.type
_entity_poly.pdbx_seq_one_letter_code
_entity_poly.pdbx_strand_id
1 'polypeptide(L)'
;MCGSLTSRCESAQNEGDGVNGRTPMADMSQEEQALKKVKQKALEEARTRAERVPSPFKLKVVQGDEVRYHDLPAASVTVGRSSENDLVLRDGRLSRHHCRIEYVDGEWFVVDVGSQNGTWLNGRRVRRSPLGEGDEVRVGGTRISLMPKAAAEEDTRSGDTVGMGDLTATVEGGLAQGIESEVLLRLQAIAAAMNSELHVETLLNQIIDHAIEMTGAERAFLILVGKKSMEFRVARNFERQEVGSPEFAVSWSIATRVSSSGEPLLCVNAAEDERFSSEDSVLTLGLRSVMCVPFKVRNRVLGVVYVDNRLQKGVFSDMDFRILKILADHAATALENARLYEEVLAQKQRLEEMNCRLNRQVEEQDSRLRVAHREASPHVTGEILDRPGTPGALVGDSAAMRDLRSLIQKVAKSDLPVLITGESGTGKELVAKAVHAMSSRARRSLVSENCCAIPETLLESELFGYKKGAFTGASTDRDGLFVAADKGSLFLDEIGDLPMSLQVKLLRVLQEGDVRPIGAEKPRRVDVRLMTATNQDLELAIEEGRFREDLYYRIKVVSIAVPPLRDRREDIPLLIDHFLALFAREQGTRPKRITPEAVEILKSYAWPGNVRELQNELKSMAALGGDVLGREDVPVHVQDQVELLVGEESGFHDLNELVEAIESREIQKAMRKSHGNKTRAAELLGISRFALQRKMDKYGLRFAPED
;
A
#
# COMPACT_ATOMS: atom_id res chain seq x y z
N MET A 1 -56.94 -9.54 -40.43
CA MET A 1 -57.00 -10.39 -41.64
C MET A 1 -55.74 -11.24 -41.65
N CYS A 2 -55.86 -12.57 -41.85
CA CYS A 2 -54.79 -13.59 -42.08
C CYS A 2 -53.53 -13.57 -41.17
N GLY A 3 -53.06 -14.66 -40.55
CA GLY A 3 -53.47 -16.06 -40.47
C GLY A 3 -52.44 -16.78 -39.56
N SER A 4 -52.80 -17.75 -38.69
CA SER A 4 -52.74 -19.20 -38.99
C SER A 4 -51.36 -19.64 -39.54
N LEU A 5 -50.54 -20.53 -38.98
CA LEU A 5 -50.61 -21.69 -38.05
C LEU A 5 -49.15 -21.92 -37.54
N THR A 6 -48.76 -22.83 -36.64
CA THR A 6 -49.07 -24.25 -36.33
C THR A 6 -48.71 -24.51 -34.86
N SER A 7 -49.60 -25.07 -34.02
CA SER A 7 -49.73 -26.52 -33.68
C SER A 7 -48.44 -27.18 -33.17
N ARG A 8 -48.42 -27.98 -32.09
CA ARG A 8 -49.37 -29.03 -31.60
C ARG A 8 -49.45 -29.04 -30.06
N CYS A 9 -50.64 -29.09 -29.46
CA CYS A 9 -51.43 -30.28 -29.08
C CYS A 9 -50.85 -30.99 -27.83
N GLU A 10 -51.49 -30.89 -26.65
CA GLU A 10 -52.62 -31.74 -26.15
C GLU A 10 -52.06 -32.85 -25.23
N SER A 11 -52.73 -33.41 -24.22
CA SER A 11 -54.03 -33.24 -23.53
C SER A 11 -54.00 -34.25 -22.34
N ALA A 12 -54.91 -34.35 -21.36
CA ALA A 12 -55.90 -33.49 -20.70
C ALA A 12 -56.33 -34.24 -19.39
N GLN A 13 -57.05 -33.56 -18.48
CA GLN A 13 -58.19 -34.05 -17.67
C GLN A 13 -58.13 -35.45 -16.96
N ASN A 14 -58.67 -35.66 -15.76
CA ASN A 14 -59.84 -35.01 -15.17
C ASN A 14 -59.89 -35.14 -13.63
N GLU A 15 -60.87 -34.46 -13.02
CA GLU A 15 -61.20 -34.47 -11.58
C GLU A 15 -61.94 -35.75 -11.12
N GLY A 16 -62.03 -36.00 -9.80
CA GLY A 16 -63.09 -36.85 -9.24
C GLY A 16 -62.79 -37.62 -7.94
N ASP A 17 -63.31 -37.11 -6.82
CA ASP A 17 -63.69 -37.78 -5.55
C ASP A 17 -62.67 -38.59 -4.71
N GLY A 18 -62.86 -38.52 -3.38
CA GLY A 18 -61.98 -39.14 -2.37
C GLY A 18 -62.73 -39.82 -1.22
N VAL A 19 -62.00 -40.61 -0.42
CA VAL A 19 -62.51 -41.33 0.76
C VAL A 19 -61.44 -41.39 1.87
N ASN A 20 -61.85 -41.23 3.14
CA ASN A 20 -61.01 -41.43 4.33
C ASN A 20 -60.62 -42.91 4.54
N GLY A 21 -59.36 -43.21 4.87
CA GLY A 21 -58.90 -44.55 5.25
C GLY A 21 -57.60 -44.55 6.06
N ARG A 22 -57.51 -45.39 7.11
CA ARG A 22 -56.43 -45.39 8.13
C ARG A 22 -55.33 -46.44 7.88
N THR A 23 -54.12 -46.13 8.37
CA THR A 23 -53.05 -47.03 8.89
C THR A 23 -52.30 -47.99 7.92
N PRO A 24 -51.06 -48.44 8.25
CA PRO A 24 -50.13 -48.03 9.33
C PRO A 24 -48.70 -47.66 8.87
N MET A 25 -48.02 -46.76 9.59
CA MET A 25 -46.55 -46.61 9.56
C MET A 25 -45.99 -46.80 10.97
N ALA A 26 -45.33 -47.94 11.25
CA ALA A 26 -44.78 -48.22 12.58
C ALA A 26 -43.52 -49.11 12.65
N ASP A 27 -43.23 -49.99 11.67
CA ASP A 27 -42.22 -51.06 11.85
C ASP A 27 -40.85 -50.85 11.20
N MET A 28 -40.67 -49.87 10.31
CA MET A 28 -39.42 -49.74 9.53
C MET A 28 -38.16 -49.32 10.31
N SER A 29 -38.25 -48.97 11.59
CA SER A 29 -37.09 -48.50 12.36
C SER A 29 -36.28 -49.62 13.04
N GLN A 30 -36.88 -50.79 13.29
CA GLN A 30 -36.22 -51.85 14.07
C GLN A 30 -35.30 -52.74 13.21
N GLU A 31 -35.72 -53.09 11.99
CA GLU A 31 -34.88 -53.88 11.06
C GLU A 31 -33.61 -53.11 10.64
N GLU A 32 -33.71 -51.81 10.39
CA GLU A 32 -32.57 -50.98 10.01
C GLU A 32 -31.53 -50.87 11.14
N GLN A 33 -31.98 -50.82 12.40
CA GLN A 33 -31.10 -50.80 13.58
C GLN A 33 -30.46 -52.17 13.85
N ALA A 34 -31.18 -53.27 13.61
CA ALA A 34 -30.63 -54.62 13.67
C ALA A 34 -29.52 -54.82 12.61
N LEU A 35 -29.78 -54.41 11.36
CA LEU A 35 -28.83 -54.54 10.25
C LEU A 35 -27.56 -53.70 10.47
N LYS A 36 -27.68 -52.50 11.05
CA LYS A 36 -26.53 -51.67 11.45
C LYS A 36 -25.68 -52.34 12.53
N LYS A 37 -26.29 -52.90 13.59
CA LYS A 37 -25.55 -53.62 14.65
C LYS A 37 -24.80 -54.86 14.13
N VAL A 38 -25.41 -55.64 13.24
CA VAL A 38 -24.74 -56.81 12.63
C VAL A 38 -23.54 -56.39 11.76
N LYS A 39 -23.68 -55.34 10.94
CA LYS A 39 -22.56 -54.79 10.16
C LYS A 39 -21.42 -54.27 11.02
N GLN A 40 -21.74 -53.59 12.12
CA GLN A 40 -20.74 -52.96 12.98
C GLN A 40 -19.90 -54.01 13.74
N LYS A 41 -20.55 -55.08 14.24
CA LYS A 41 -19.84 -56.20 14.88
C LYS A 41 -18.93 -56.97 13.91
N ALA A 42 -19.39 -57.22 12.67
CA ALA A 42 -18.57 -57.86 11.64
C ALA A 42 -17.35 -57.01 11.23
N LEU A 43 -17.46 -55.68 11.28
CA LEU A 43 -16.35 -54.75 11.00
C LEU A 43 -15.29 -54.76 12.13
N GLU A 44 -15.74 -54.93 13.37
CA GLU A 44 -14.91 -54.96 14.58
C GLU A 44 -14.14 -56.30 14.70
N GLU A 45 -14.79 -57.43 14.38
CA GLU A 45 -14.17 -58.75 14.24
C GLU A 45 -13.19 -58.82 13.05
N ALA A 46 -13.45 -58.08 11.97
CA ALA A 46 -12.50 -57.95 10.85
C ALA A 46 -11.26 -57.11 11.22
N ARG A 47 -11.44 -56.01 11.98
CA ARG A 47 -10.32 -55.18 12.49
C ARG A 47 -9.38 -55.97 13.40
N THR A 48 -9.91 -56.77 14.32
CA THR A 48 -9.10 -57.57 15.25
C THR A 48 -8.32 -58.71 14.58
N ARG A 49 -8.67 -59.10 13.35
CA ARG A 49 -7.96 -60.13 12.58
C ARG A 49 -6.82 -59.59 11.69
N ALA A 50 -6.72 -58.26 11.53
CA ALA A 50 -5.72 -57.63 10.65
C ALA A 50 -4.39 -57.30 11.35
N GLU A 51 -4.32 -57.34 12.69
CA GLU A 51 -3.06 -57.19 13.40
C GLU A 51 -2.18 -58.44 13.26
N ARG A 52 -0.90 -58.23 12.91
CA ARG A 52 0.20 -59.22 12.80
C ARG A 52 0.34 -60.01 11.48
N VAL A 53 0.64 -59.31 10.39
CA VAL A 53 1.67 -59.77 9.44
C VAL A 53 2.61 -58.60 9.13
N PRO A 54 3.88 -58.62 9.57
CA PRO A 54 4.82 -57.55 9.24
C PRO A 54 5.25 -57.66 7.78
N SER A 55 4.85 -56.71 6.94
CA SER A 55 5.35 -56.61 5.56
C SER A 55 6.86 -56.38 5.55
N PRO A 56 7.64 -57.06 4.67
CA PRO A 56 9.07 -56.81 4.48
C PRO A 56 9.35 -55.51 3.70
N PHE A 57 8.31 -54.85 3.17
CA PHE A 57 8.41 -53.61 2.41
C PHE A 57 7.91 -52.40 3.21
N LYS A 58 8.42 -51.21 2.88
CA LYS A 58 7.85 -49.90 3.22
C LYS A 58 7.41 -49.18 1.95
N LEU A 59 6.49 -48.24 2.08
CA LEU A 59 6.16 -47.27 1.03
C LEU A 59 7.10 -46.08 1.14
N LYS A 60 7.92 -45.83 0.11
CA LYS A 60 8.63 -44.57 -0.08
C LYS A 60 7.67 -43.58 -0.74
N VAL A 61 7.46 -42.44 -0.10
CA VAL A 61 6.60 -41.35 -0.57
C VAL A 61 7.48 -40.13 -0.80
N VAL A 62 7.47 -39.61 -2.03
CA VAL A 62 8.26 -38.44 -2.43
C VAL A 62 7.33 -37.33 -2.87
N GLN A 63 7.38 -36.19 -2.16
CA GLN A 63 6.57 -35.01 -2.41
C GLN A 63 7.48 -33.77 -2.48
N GLY A 64 7.80 -33.34 -3.70
CA GLY A 64 8.87 -32.35 -3.93
C GLY A 64 10.23 -32.95 -3.59
N ASP A 65 11.01 -32.24 -2.77
CA ASP A 65 12.31 -32.70 -2.26
C ASP A 65 12.19 -33.52 -0.96
N GLU A 66 10.98 -33.62 -0.38
CA GLU A 66 10.75 -34.36 0.86
C GLU A 66 10.50 -35.85 0.59
N VAL A 67 11.25 -36.71 1.29
CA VAL A 67 11.13 -38.18 1.23
C VAL A 67 10.64 -38.70 2.59
N ARG A 68 9.55 -39.47 2.58
CA ARG A 68 9.00 -40.12 3.78
C ARG A 68 8.84 -41.61 3.58
N TYR A 69 9.05 -42.39 4.63
CA TYR A 69 8.92 -43.84 4.63
C TYR A 69 7.79 -44.27 5.56
N HIS A 70 6.81 -44.99 5.01
CA HIS A 70 5.65 -45.48 5.75
C HIS A 70 5.68 -47.01 5.83
N ASP A 71 5.54 -47.55 7.03
CA ASP A 71 5.27 -48.98 7.22
C ASP A 71 3.87 -49.32 6.70
N LEU A 72 3.75 -50.43 5.97
CA LEU A 72 2.47 -50.98 5.49
C LEU A 72 1.75 -51.66 6.68
N PRO A 73 0.68 -51.06 7.26
CA PRO A 73 0.14 -51.53 8.54
C PRO A 73 -0.83 -52.71 8.40
N ALA A 74 -1.34 -52.95 7.19
CA ALA A 74 -2.37 -53.93 6.90
C ALA A 74 -2.25 -54.45 5.45
N ALA A 75 -3.02 -55.49 5.12
CA ALA A 75 -3.14 -56.03 3.76
C ALA A 75 -3.77 -55.05 2.74
N SER A 76 -4.25 -53.89 3.18
CA SER A 76 -4.62 -52.79 2.27
C SER A 76 -4.39 -51.43 2.92
N VAL A 77 -3.87 -50.47 2.15
CA VAL A 77 -3.57 -49.10 2.54
C VAL A 77 -4.27 -48.15 1.58
N THR A 78 -5.20 -47.34 2.10
CA THR A 78 -5.89 -46.28 1.35
C THR A 78 -5.05 -45.01 1.26
N VAL A 79 -5.14 -44.31 0.12
CA VAL A 79 -4.36 -43.11 -0.18
C VAL A 79 -5.27 -42.01 -0.71
N GLY A 80 -5.19 -40.81 -0.14
CA GLY A 80 -5.99 -39.67 -0.58
C GLY A 80 -5.80 -38.42 0.27
N ARG A 81 -6.54 -37.36 -0.04
CA ARG A 81 -6.48 -36.10 0.73
C ARG A 81 -7.38 -36.07 1.97
N SER A 82 -8.31 -37.02 2.11
CA SER A 82 -9.16 -37.12 3.33
C SER A 82 -8.34 -37.68 4.48
N SER A 83 -8.58 -37.20 5.70
CA SER A 83 -8.02 -37.73 6.95
C SER A 83 -8.51 -39.15 7.28
N GLU A 84 -9.48 -39.66 6.53
CA GLU A 84 -10.02 -41.02 6.64
C GLU A 84 -9.19 -42.07 5.89
N ASN A 85 -8.11 -41.69 5.20
CA ASN A 85 -7.22 -42.63 4.53
C ASN A 85 -6.01 -42.99 5.40
N ASP A 86 -5.48 -44.19 5.21
CA ASP A 86 -4.29 -44.70 5.92
C ASP A 86 -3.02 -43.90 5.57
N LEU A 87 -2.92 -43.40 4.32
CA LEU A 87 -1.88 -42.49 3.85
C LEU A 87 -2.51 -41.18 3.36
N VAL A 88 -2.47 -40.15 4.22
CA VAL A 88 -3.05 -38.82 3.95
C VAL A 88 -2.02 -37.93 3.26
N LEU A 89 -2.29 -37.54 2.01
CA LEU A 89 -1.38 -36.71 1.20
C LEU A 89 -1.97 -35.31 0.97
N ARG A 90 -1.21 -34.28 1.37
CA ARG A 90 -1.60 -32.86 1.27
C ARG A 90 -1.25 -32.27 -0.09
N ASP A 91 -1.88 -32.78 -1.16
CA ASP A 91 -1.77 -32.25 -2.52
C ASP A 91 -3.19 -32.03 -3.11
N GLY A 92 -3.45 -30.80 -3.56
CA GLY A 92 -4.75 -30.38 -4.09
C GLY A 92 -5.19 -31.13 -5.36
N ARG A 93 -4.28 -31.82 -6.05
CA ARG A 93 -4.58 -32.68 -7.20
C ARG A 93 -5.05 -34.09 -6.81
N LEU A 94 -4.96 -34.48 -5.53
CA LEU A 94 -5.54 -35.74 -5.06
C LEU A 94 -7.03 -35.60 -4.73
N SER A 95 -7.71 -36.74 -4.84
CA SER A 95 -9.13 -36.91 -4.52
C SER A 95 -9.27 -37.30 -3.04
N ARG A 96 -10.47 -37.12 -2.46
CA ARG A 96 -10.72 -37.40 -1.02
C ARG A 96 -10.29 -38.83 -0.65
N HIS A 97 -10.66 -39.80 -1.47
CA HIS A 97 -10.01 -41.11 -1.57
C HIS A 97 -9.56 -41.22 -3.03
N HIS A 98 -8.29 -41.55 -3.30
CA HIS A 98 -7.72 -41.47 -4.64
C HIS A 98 -7.34 -42.86 -5.15
N CYS A 99 -6.48 -43.57 -4.41
CA CYS A 99 -6.16 -44.96 -4.70
C CYS A 99 -6.09 -45.80 -3.41
N ARG A 100 -5.94 -47.11 -3.58
CA ARG A 100 -5.65 -48.06 -2.52
C ARG A 100 -4.56 -49.00 -3.03
N ILE A 101 -3.59 -49.31 -2.17
CA ILE A 101 -2.61 -50.35 -2.40
C ILE A 101 -3.08 -51.57 -1.59
N GLU A 102 -3.29 -52.72 -2.22
CA GLU A 102 -3.80 -53.94 -1.58
C GLU A 102 -2.95 -55.16 -1.92
N TYR A 103 -2.82 -56.08 -0.97
CA TYR A 103 -2.10 -57.34 -1.11
C TYR A 103 -3.10 -58.48 -1.25
N VAL A 104 -3.08 -59.15 -2.40
CA VAL A 104 -4.06 -60.19 -2.77
C VAL A 104 -3.30 -61.35 -3.43
N ASP A 105 -3.58 -62.58 -2.97
CA ASP A 105 -3.05 -63.84 -3.52
C ASP A 105 -1.51 -63.92 -3.65
N GLY A 106 -0.77 -63.13 -2.85
CA GLY A 106 0.69 -63.09 -2.83
C GLY A 106 1.32 -61.90 -3.56
N GLU A 107 0.53 -61.06 -4.22
CA GLU A 107 0.99 -59.92 -5.01
C GLU A 107 0.39 -58.59 -4.51
N TRP A 108 1.14 -57.50 -4.67
CA TRP A 108 0.64 -56.15 -4.42
C TRP A 108 -0.06 -55.60 -5.67
N PHE A 109 -1.17 -54.89 -5.46
CA PHE A 109 -1.92 -54.19 -6.49
C PHE A 109 -2.14 -52.74 -6.11
N VAL A 110 -2.09 -51.83 -7.09
CA VAL A 110 -2.63 -50.48 -6.96
C VAL A 110 -4.00 -50.41 -7.64
N VAL A 111 -4.99 -49.89 -6.93
CA VAL A 111 -6.40 -49.77 -7.35
C VAL A 111 -6.85 -48.31 -7.25
N ASP A 112 -7.33 -47.74 -8.35
CA ASP A 112 -7.91 -46.40 -8.38
C ASP A 112 -9.35 -46.43 -7.86
N VAL A 113 -9.69 -45.62 -6.86
CA VAL A 113 -11.01 -45.64 -6.19
C VAL A 113 -11.96 -44.62 -6.83
N GLY A 114 -11.87 -44.43 -8.15
CA GLY A 114 -12.68 -43.45 -8.90
C GLY A 114 -12.13 -42.03 -8.81
N SER A 115 -10.81 -41.87 -8.87
CA SER A 115 -10.17 -40.58 -8.73
C SER A 115 -10.39 -39.66 -9.95
N GLN A 116 -10.48 -38.36 -9.70
CA GLN A 116 -10.74 -37.37 -10.75
C GLN A 116 -9.57 -37.27 -11.74
N ASN A 117 -8.33 -37.29 -11.23
CA ASN A 117 -7.12 -37.11 -12.04
C ASN A 117 -6.44 -38.43 -12.47
N GLY A 118 -6.90 -39.57 -11.96
CA GLY A 118 -6.39 -40.90 -12.27
C GLY A 118 -5.09 -41.25 -11.54
N THR A 119 -5.00 -42.52 -11.16
CA THR A 119 -3.76 -43.15 -10.69
C THR A 119 -2.90 -43.60 -11.87
N TRP A 120 -1.59 -43.34 -11.81
CA TRP A 120 -0.63 -43.67 -12.87
C TRP A 120 0.45 -44.61 -12.32
N LEU A 121 0.76 -45.68 -13.03
CA LEU A 121 1.84 -46.61 -12.73
C LEU A 121 2.85 -46.57 -13.88
N ASN A 122 4.11 -46.25 -13.60
CA ASN A 122 5.19 -46.12 -14.60
C ASN A 122 4.77 -45.30 -15.84
N GLY A 123 4.05 -44.20 -15.62
CA GLY A 123 3.56 -43.30 -16.67
C GLY A 123 2.29 -43.75 -17.42
N ARG A 124 1.69 -44.91 -17.10
CA ARG A 124 0.42 -45.39 -17.69
C ARG A 124 -0.73 -45.26 -16.68
N ARG A 125 -1.90 -44.76 -17.10
CA ARG A 125 -3.08 -44.66 -16.23
C ARG A 125 -3.67 -46.06 -16.00
N VAL A 126 -3.89 -46.42 -14.73
CA VAL A 126 -4.40 -47.75 -14.32
C VAL A 126 -5.67 -47.62 -13.49
N ARG A 127 -6.54 -48.65 -13.57
CA ARG A 127 -7.69 -48.81 -12.64
C ARG A 127 -7.41 -49.86 -11.57
N ARG A 128 -6.80 -50.97 -11.97
CA ARG A 128 -6.20 -52.00 -11.12
C ARG A 128 -4.98 -52.52 -11.89
N SER A 129 -3.83 -52.61 -11.23
CA SER A 129 -2.60 -53.17 -11.81
C SER A 129 -1.75 -53.79 -10.72
N PRO A 130 -1.01 -54.88 -10.97
CA PRO A 130 0.04 -55.33 -10.05
C PRO A 130 1.08 -54.21 -9.87
N LEU A 131 1.75 -54.23 -8.72
CA LEU A 131 2.72 -53.25 -8.26
C LEU A 131 3.97 -53.98 -7.75
N GLY A 132 5.06 -53.92 -8.52
CA GLY A 132 6.34 -54.56 -8.19
C GLY A 132 7.26 -53.70 -7.32
N GLU A 133 8.39 -54.29 -6.94
CA GLU A 133 9.51 -53.56 -6.34
C GLU A 133 10.17 -52.66 -7.39
N GLY A 134 10.36 -51.38 -7.07
CA GLY A 134 10.89 -50.38 -8.00
C GLY A 134 9.87 -49.73 -8.95
N ASP A 135 8.62 -50.19 -8.96
CA ASP A 135 7.54 -49.54 -9.72
C ASP A 135 7.12 -48.21 -9.07
N GLU A 136 6.87 -47.18 -9.88
CA GLU A 136 6.48 -45.84 -9.44
C GLU A 136 4.98 -45.57 -9.68
N VAL A 137 4.22 -45.47 -8.59
CA VAL A 137 2.84 -44.98 -8.57
C VAL A 137 2.85 -43.46 -8.42
N ARG A 138 2.36 -42.74 -9.42
CA ARG A 138 2.14 -41.30 -9.35
C ARG A 138 0.67 -40.97 -9.17
N VAL A 139 0.39 -40.20 -8.12
CA VAL A 139 -0.94 -39.67 -7.76
C VAL A 139 -0.81 -38.18 -7.52
N GLY A 140 -1.52 -37.37 -8.30
CA GLY A 140 -1.28 -35.92 -8.33
C GLY A 140 0.16 -35.59 -8.73
N GLY A 141 0.85 -34.80 -7.91
CA GLY A 141 2.29 -34.53 -7.96
C GLY A 141 3.14 -35.42 -7.04
N THR A 142 2.53 -36.34 -6.28
CA THR A 142 3.23 -37.22 -5.34
C THR A 142 3.62 -38.54 -6.02
N ARG A 143 4.81 -39.06 -5.69
CA ARG A 143 5.33 -40.34 -6.18
C ARG A 143 5.44 -41.33 -5.02
N ILE A 144 5.00 -42.57 -5.24
CA ILE A 144 4.93 -43.64 -4.25
C ILE A 144 5.54 -44.91 -4.85
N SER A 145 6.45 -45.57 -4.14
CA SER A 145 7.01 -46.87 -4.56
C SER A 145 7.19 -47.83 -3.38
N LEU A 146 7.20 -49.13 -3.68
CA LEU A 146 7.56 -50.17 -2.71
C LEU A 146 9.09 -50.30 -2.64
N MET A 147 9.63 -50.30 -1.41
CA MET A 147 11.05 -50.55 -1.14
C MET A 147 11.24 -51.56 0.00
N PRO A 148 12.26 -52.43 -0.06
CA PRO A 148 12.61 -53.32 1.06
C PRO A 148 13.01 -52.54 2.31
N LYS A 149 12.64 -53.05 3.48
CA LYS A 149 12.95 -52.40 4.77
C LYS A 149 14.44 -52.10 4.98
N ALA A 150 15.32 -53.00 4.57
CA ALA A 150 16.77 -52.82 4.71
C ALA A 150 17.32 -51.61 3.93
N ALA A 151 16.78 -51.30 2.75
CA ALA A 151 17.24 -50.18 1.93
C ALA A 151 16.75 -48.81 2.45
N ALA A 152 15.61 -48.78 3.13
CA ALA A 152 15.06 -47.55 3.70
C ALA A 152 15.85 -47.02 4.91
N GLU A 153 16.60 -47.88 5.60
CA GLU A 153 17.36 -47.53 6.81
C GLU A 153 18.77 -46.96 6.52
N GLU A 154 19.30 -47.17 5.31
CA GLU A 154 20.56 -46.56 4.84
C GLU A 154 20.31 -45.13 4.32
N ASP A 155 19.22 -44.92 3.58
CA ASP A 155 18.85 -43.63 2.96
C ASP A 155 18.52 -42.53 4.01
N THR A 156 18.24 -42.91 5.26
CA THR A 156 17.98 -42.01 6.39
C THR A 156 19.20 -41.58 7.20
N ARG A 157 20.40 -42.15 6.96
CA ARG A 157 21.61 -41.87 7.78
C ARG A 157 22.56 -40.82 7.19
N SER A 158 22.24 -40.27 6.02
CA SER A 158 23.17 -39.50 5.19
C SER A 158 23.02 -37.97 5.27
N GLY A 159 22.09 -37.44 6.08
CA GLY A 159 21.85 -36.00 6.19
C GLY A 159 21.70 -35.52 7.63
N ASP A 160 22.80 -35.01 8.23
CA ASP A 160 22.76 -34.32 9.53
C ASP A 160 23.97 -33.36 9.72
N THR A 161 23.70 -32.15 10.23
CA THR A 161 24.59 -31.08 10.80
C THR A 161 23.86 -29.72 10.66
N VAL A 162 23.70 -28.81 11.64
CA VAL A 162 24.22 -28.56 13.02
C VAL A 162 23.09 -27.89 13.85
N GLY A 163 22.91 -28.01 15.18
CA GLY A 163 23.61 -28.79 16.21
C GLY A 163 24.08 -27.96 17.42
N MET A 164 23.24 -27.72 18.45
CA MET A 164 23.67 -27.01 19.70
C MET A 164 22.91 -27.45 20.97
N GLY A 165 23.65 -27.69 22.06
CA GLY A 165 23.19 -27.46 23.44
C GLY A 165 22.59 -28.65 24.21
N ASP A 166 23.44 -29.35 24.94
CA ASP A 166 23.10 -30.45 25.86
C ASP A 166 22.30 -29.99 27.09
N LEU A 167 21.23 -30.71 27.45
CA LEU A 167 20.92 -31.05 28.84
C LEU A 167 19.85 -32.17 28.90
N THR A 168 20.27 -33.30 29.45
CA THR A 168 19.53 -34.56 29.42
C THR A 168 18.51 -34.68 30.56
N ALA A 169 17.24 -34.88 30.20
CA ALA A 169 16.21 -35.43 31.10
C ALA A 169 15.18 -36.27 30.32
N THR A 170 15.23 -37.60 30.51
CA THR A 170 14.09 -38.55 30.44
C THR A 170 13.12 -38.49 29.24
N VAL A 171 13.48 -39.18 28.14
CA VAL A 171 12.86 -40.40 27.56
C VAL A 171 11.31 -40.51 27.38
N GLU A 172 10.46 -39.59 27.83
CA GLU A 172 8.99 -39.69 27.71
C GLU A 172 8.39 -38.88 26.52
N GLY A 173 9.17 -38.01 25.88
CA GLY A 173 8.66 -36.98 24.96
C GLY A 173 8.11 -37.42 23.59
N GLY A 174 8.33 -38.66 23.15
CA GLY A 174 8.07 -39.07 21.76
C GLY A 174 6.59 -39.09 21.34
N LEU A 175 5.68 -39.43 22.26
CA LEU A 175 4.22 -39.38 22.02
C LEU A 175 3.62 -37.99 22.28
N ALA A 176 4.27 -37.19 23.13
CA ALA A 176 3.83 -35.83 23.45
C ALA A 176 4.00 -34.87 22.27
N GLN A 177 5.15 -34.91 21.56
CA GLN A 177 5.47 -33.98 20.47
C GLN A 177 4.46 -34.00 19.29
N GLY A 178 3.83 -35.15 19.03
CA GLY A 178 2.79 -35.27 18.00
C GLY A 178 1.48 -34.59 18.41
N ILE A 179 1.05 -34.78 19.66
CA ILE A 179 -0.16 -34.17 20.23
C ILE A 179 0.05 -32.65 20.40
N GLU A 180 1.23 -32.25 20.89
CA GLU A 180 1.61 -30.83 20.98
C GLU A 180 1.60 -30.15 19.61
N SER A 181 2.11 -30.80 18.55
CA SER A 181 2.05 -30.24 17.20
C SER A 181 0.62 -30.06 16.68
N GLU A 182 -0.30 -30.99 16.96
CA GLU A 182 -1.70 -30.83 16.53
C GLU A 182 -2.41 -29.70 17.29
N VAL A 183 -2.21 -29.63 18.62
CA VAL A 183 -2.76 -28.54 19.45
C VAL A 183 -2.17 -27.19 19.03
N LEU A 184 -0.88 -27.12 18.71
CA LEU A 184 -0.22 -25.90 18.22
C LEU A 184 -0.78 -25.46 16.85
N LEU A 185 -1.00 -26.40 15.93
CA LEU A 185 -1.59 -26.13 14.61
C LEU A 185 -3.05 -25.66 14.72
N ARG A 186 -3.84 -26.23 15.65
CA ARG A 186 -5.21 -25.76 15.93
C ARG A 186 -5.20 -24.35 16.54
N LEU A 187 -4.34 -24.09 17.53
CA LEU A 187 -4.15 -22.75 18.10
C LEU A 187 -3.71 -21.73 17.06
N GLN A 188 -2.80 -22.10 16.14
CA GLN A 188 -2.37 -21.23 15.04
C GLN A 188 -3.51 -20.93 14.06
N ALA A 189 -4.34 -21.93 13.72
CA ALA A 189 -5.50 -21.74 12.84
C ALA A 189 -6.55 -20.82 13.49
N ILE A 190 -6.82 -20.99 14.79
CA ILE A 190 -7.73 -20.13 15.56
C ILE A 190 -7.19 -18.71 15.67
N ALA A 191 -5.90 -18.53 15.96
CA ALA A 191 -5.25 -17.22 16.01
C ALA A 191 -5.26 -16.52 14.63
N ALA A 192 -5.07 -17.26 13.54
CA ALA A 192 -5.15 -16.73 12.18
C ALA A 192 -6.58 -16.28 11.82
N ALA A 193 -7.60 -17.07 12.18
CA ALA A 193 -9.00 -16.71 12.00
C ALA A 193 -9.37 -15.44 12.78
N MET A 194 -9.07 -15.40 14.09
CA MET A 194 -9.36 -14.24 14.95
C MET A 194 -8.66 -12.95 14.46
N ASN A 195 -7.40 -13.04 14.02
CA ASN A 195 -6.66 -11.88 13.51
C ASN A 195 -7.11 -11.41 12.11
N SER A 196 -7.93 -12.20 11.41
CA SER A 196 -8.50 -11.83 10.10
C SER A 196 -9.88 -11.18 10.19
N GLU A 197 -10.55 -11.31 11.34
CA GLU A 197 -11.87 -10.71 11.59
C GLU A 197 -11.72 -9.26 12.04
N LEU A 198 -12.43 -8.35 11.36
CA LEU A 198 -12.38 -6.91 11.61
C LEU A 198 -13.65 -6.39 12.30
N HIS A 199 -14.70 -7.21 12.40
CA HIS A 199 -15.94 -6.87 13.10
C HIS A 199 -15.94 -7.37 14.54
N VAL A 200 -16.09 -6.44 15.49
CA VAL A 200 -16.06 -6.72 16.93
C VAL A 200 -17.07 -7.80 17.33
N GLU A 201 -18.32 -7.72 16.86
CA GLU A 201 -19.37 -8.67 17.24
C GLU A 201 -19.11 -10.10 16.74
N THR A 202 -18.66 -10.24 15.49
CA THR A 202 -18.31 -11.56 14.92
C THR A 202 -17.14 -12.19 15.68
N LEU A 203 -16.11 -11.39 15.98
CA LEU A 203 -14.93 -11.84 16.71
C LEU A 203 -15.29 -12.29 18.14
N LEU A 204 -16.10 -11.53 18.89
CA LEU A 204 -16.53 -11.91 20.24
C LEU A 204 -17.25 -13.27 20.30
N ASN A 205 -18.04 -13.60 19.26
CA ASN A 205 -18.70 -14.89 19.15
C ASN A 205 -17.70 -16.02 18.85
N GLN A 206 -16.76 -15.82 17.92
CA GLN A 206 -15.71 -16.79 17.60
C GLN A 206 -14.83 -17.12 18.82
N ILE A 207 -14.46 -16.11 19.61
CA ILE A 207 -13.61 -16.29 20.80
C ILE A 207 -14.27 -17.23 21.83
N ILE A 208 -15.58 -17.09 22.06
CA ILE A 208 -16.34 -17.97 22.96
C ILE A 208 -16.45 -19.39 22.40
N ASP A 209 -16.81 -19.53 21.12
CA ASP A 209 -16.97 -20.84 20.50
C ASP A 209 -15.66 -21.65 20.58
N HIS A 210 -14.53 -21.00 20.33
CA HIS A 210 -13.20 -21.60 20.47
C HIS A 210 -12.77 -21.82 21.93
N ALA A 211 -13.13 -20.93 22.87
CA ALA A 211 -12.88 -21.16 24.28
C ALA A 211 -13.58 -22.42 24.82
N ILE A 212 -14.83 -22.66 24.38
CA ILE A 212 -15.59 -23.89 24.70
C ILE A 212 -14.93 -25.11 24.05
N GLU A 213 -14.69 -25.07 22.74
CA GLU A 213 -14.13 -26.18 21.96
C GLU A 213 -12.75 -26.62 22.47
N MET A 214 -11.90 -25.67 22.88
CA MET A 214 -10.52 -25.93 23.31
C MET A 214 -10.38 -26.29 24.80
N THR A 215 -11.41 -26.10 25.63
CA THR A 215 -11.36 -26.42 27.08
C THR A 215 -12.37 -27.47 27.53
N GLY A 216 -13.29 -27.90 26.66
CA GLY A 216 -14.37 -28.83 27.00
C GLY A 216 -15.38 -28.27 28.01
N ALA A 217 -15.46 -26.95 28.17
CA ALA A 217 -16.38 -26.30 29.10
C ALA A 217 -17.85 -26.53 28.71
N GLU A 218 -18.73 -26.57 29.71
CA GLU A 218 -20.18 -26.70 29.48
C GLU A 218 -20.77 -25.38 28.95
N ARG A 219 -20.24 -24.26 29.46
CA ARG A 219 -20.69 -22.89 29.17
C ARG A 219 -19.51 -21.92 29.23
N ALA A 220 -19.55 -20.90 28.39
CA ALA A 220 -18.59 -19.80 28.41
C ALA A 220 -19.28 -18.44 28.27
N PHE A 221 -18.71 -17.46 28.96
CA PHE A 221 -19.24 -16.12 29.12
C PHE A 221 -18.11 -15.11 28.90
N LEU A 222 -18.39 -14.03 28.18
CA LEU A 222 -17.44 -12.96 27.91
C LEU A 222 -18.02 -11.63 28.41
N ILE A 223 -17.32 -11.04 29.37
CA ILE A 223 -17.70 -9.79 30.05
C ILE A 223 -16.67 -8.73 29.64
N LEU A 224 -17.11 -7.62 29.06
CA LEU A 224 -16.21 -6.52 28.69
C LEU A 224 -16.25 -5.39 29.72
N VAL A 225 -15.10 -4.76 29.95
CA VAL A 225 -14.95 -3.65 30.90
C VAL A 225 -15.12 -2.34 30.13
N GLY A 226 -16.29 -1.71 30.29
CA GLY A 226 -16.60 -0.40 29.73
C GLY A 226 -15.91 0.76 30.46
N LYS A 227 -16.17 2.00 30.01
CA LYS A 227 -15.57 3.21 30.63
C LYS A 227 -16.19 3.59 32.00
N LYS A 228 -17.34 3.00 32.38
CA LYS A 228 -18.07 3.32 33.62
C LYS A 228 -18.72 2.12 34.33
N SER A 229 -18.82 0.97 33.67
CA SER A 229 -19.48 -0.25 34.14
C SER A 229 -18.86 -1.46 33.44
N MET A 230 -18.94 -2.64 34.05
CA MET A 230 -18.78 -3.89 33.30
C MET A 230 -20.09 -4.16 32.56
N GLU A 231 -19.99 -4.56 31.31
CA GLU A 231 -21.14 -4.87 30.46
C GLU A 231 -21.05 -6.33 30.03
N PHE A 232 -22.15 -7.05 30.22
CA PHE A 232 -22.31 -8.37 29.64
C PHE A 232 -22.39 -8.22 28.11
N ARG A 233 -21.68 -9.06 27.34
CA ARG A 233 -21.68 -8.98 25.87
C ARG A 233 -22.08 -10.26 25.17
N VAL A 234 -21.55 -11.43 25.55
CA VAL A 234 -21.91 -12.70 24.91
C VAL A 234 -21.86 -13.87 25.92
N ALA A 235 -22.88 -14.73 25.92
CA ALA A 235 -22.94 -16.00 26.66
C ALA A 235 -23.29 -17.13 25.69
N ARG A 236 -22.58 -18.26 25.72
CA ARG A 236 -22.97 -19.47 24.98
C ARG A 236 -22.80 -20.74 25.80
N ASN A 237 -23.65 -21.73 25.51
CA ASN A 237 -23.48 -23.11 25.96
C ASN A 237 -22.65 -23.92 24.94
N PHE A 238 -22.32 -25.16 25.29
CA PHE A 238 -21.62 -26.11 24.42
C PHE A 238 -22.33 -26.36 23.06
N GLU A 239 -23.65 -26.17 22.97
CA GLU A 239 -24.43 -26.25 21.73
C GLU A 239 -24.42 -24.96 20.89
N ARG A 240 -23.58 -23.97 21.25
CA ARG A 240 -23.47 -22.63 20.64
C ARG A 240 -24.75 -21.80 20.67
N GLN A 241 -25.67 -22.12 21.57
CA GLN A 241 -26.90 -21.35 21.82
C GLN A 241 -26.66 -20.28 22.87
N GLU A 242 -27.37 -19.15 22.76
CA GLU A 242 -27.33 -18.09 23.77
C GLU A 242 -27.91 -18.56 25.11
N VAL A 243 -27.22 -18.24 26.21
CA VAL A 243 -27.70 -18.57 27.56
C VAL A 243 -28.73 -17.54 28.01
N GLY A 244 -29.97 -17.98 28.22
CA GLY A 244 -31.03 -17.12 28.77
C GLY A 244 -30.68 -16.58 30.16
N SER A 245 -30.90 -15.27 30.37
CA SER A 245 -30.63 -14.54 31.62
C SER A 245 -29.17 -14.67 32.13
N PRO A 246 -28.16 -14.28 31.33
CA PRO A 246 -26.75 -14.54 31.62
C PRO A 246 -26.22 -13.80 32.86
N GLU A 247 -26.84 -12.68 33.24
CA GLU A 247 -26.51 -11.89 34.43
C GLU A 247 -26.62 -12.68 35.75
N PHE A 248 -27.48 -13.71 35.76
CA PHE A 248 -27.71 -14.61 36.90
C PHE A 248 -27.03 -15.97 36.73
N ALA A 249 -26.15 -16.14 35.74
CA ALA A 249 -25.51 -17.42 35.42
C ALA A 249 -24.04 -17.53 35.86
N VAL A 250 -23.42 -16.40 36.25
CA VAL A 250 -21.99 -16.20 36.51
C VAL A 250 -21.77 -15.60 37.90
N SER A 251 -20.68 -15.98 38.58
CA SER A 251 -20.27 -15.32 39.82
C SER A 251 -19.53 -14.00 39.53
N TRP A 252 -20.23 -12.88 39.77
CA TRP A 252 -19.69 -11.53 39.54
C TRP A 252 -18.48 -11.18 40.39
N SER A 253 -18.33 -11.76 41.58
CA SER A 253 -17.17 -11.53 42.44
C SER A 253 -15.89 -12.15 41.89
N ILE A 254 -15.98 -13.36 41.33
CA ILE A 254 -14.85 -14.01 40.61
C ILE A 254 -14.44 -13.15 39.41
N ALA A 255 -15.40 -12.75 38.57
CA ALA A 255 -15.15 -11.89 37.41
C ALA A 255 -14.53 -10.53 37.80
N THR A 256 -15.04 -9.91 38.88
CA THR A 256 -14.54 -8.62 39.37
C THR A 256 -13.14 -8.74 39.96
N ARG A 257 -12.85 -9.81 40.72
CA ARG A 257 -11.51 -10.11 41.27
C ARG A 257 -10.50 -10.31 40.15
N VAL A 258 -10.78 -11.16 39.16
CA VAL A 258 -9.91 -11.39 37.99
C VAL A 258 -9.73 -10.13 37.15
N SER A 259 -10.75 -9.29 36.99
CA SER A 259 -10.62 -8.03 36.24
C SER A 259 -9.80 -6.95 36.98
N SER A 260 -9.78 -6.96 38.31
CA SER A 260 -9.12 -5.95 39.14
C SER A 260 -7.67 -6.31 39.51
N SER A 261 -7.41 -7.57 39.85
CA SER A 261 -6.05 -8.10 39.99
C SER A 261 -5.38 -8.27 38.63
N GLY A 262 -6.17 -8.63 37.62
CA GLY A 262 -5.65 -9.08 36.33
C GLY A 262 -4.94 -10.44 36.41
N GLU A 263 -5.14 -11.23 37.46
CA GLU A 263 -4.55 -12.57 37.56
C GLU A 263 -5.60 -13.64 37.19
N PRO A 264 -5.25 -14.60 36.32
CA PRO A 264 -6.16 -15.67 35.94
C PRO A 264 -6.40 -16.63 37.11
N LEU A 265 -7.62 -17.15 37.21
CA LEU A 265 -8.08 -17.96 38.33
C LEU A 265 -8.65 -19.30 37.85
N LEU A 266 -8.16 -20.38 38.47
CA LEU A 266 -8.69 -21.73 38.33
C LEU A 266 -9.23 -22.20 39.68
N CYS A 267 -10.45 -22.70 39.70
CA CYS A 267 -11.05 -23.32 40.88
C CYS A 267 -11.56 -24.73 40.55
N VAL A 268 -10.88 -25.72 41.12
CA VAL A 268 -11.13 -27.16 40.90
C VAL A 268 -12.41 -27.62 41.59
N ASN A 269 -12.79 -26.96 42.69
CA ASN A 269 -13.99 -27.23 43.46
C ASN A 269 -14.51 -25.96 44.18
N ALA A 270 -15.42 -25.22 43.52
CA ALA A 270 -15.83 -23.90 43.96
C ALA A 270 -16.57 -23.85 45.31
N ALA A 271 -17.16 -24.97 45.74
CA ALA A 271 -17.88 -25.07 47.02
C ALA A 271 -16.98 -25.37 48.23
N GLU A 272 -15.74 -25.79 48.03
CA GLU A 272 -14.80 -26.20 49.09
C GLU A 272 -13.53 -25.30 49.16
N ASP A 273 -13.39 -24.33 48.26
CA ASP A 273 -12.27 -23.38 48.24
C ASP A 273 -12.46 -22.28 49.31
N GLU A 274 -11.57 -22.23 50.31
CA GLU A 274 -11.61 -21.24 51.41
C GLU A 274 -11.68 -19.78 50.92
N ARG A 275 -11.21 -19.50 49.69
CA ARG A 275 -11.21 -18.15 49.09
C ARG A 275 -12.59 -17.67 48.60
N PHE A 276 -13.58 -18.58 48.59
CA PHE A 276 -14.94 -18.38 48.05
C PHE A 276 -16.05 -19.04 48.87
N SER A 277 -15.72 -19.87 49.86
CA SER A 277 -16.66 -20.61 50.73
C SER A 277 -17.65 -19.73 51.53
N SER A 278 -17.39 -18.42 51.60
CA SER A 278 -18.21 -17.42 52.28
C SER A 278 -19.11 -16.58 51.36
N GLU A 279 -19.15 -16.85 50.05
CA GLU A 279 -19.91 -16.06 49.08
C GLU A 279 -21.15 -16.79 48.53
N ASP A 280 -22.35 -16.29 48.87
CA ASP A 280 -23.67 -16.85 48.47
C ASP A 280 -23.82 -17.11 46.96
N SER A 281 -23.14 -16.32 46.12
CA SER A 281 -23.21 -16.46 44.66
C SER A 281 -22.69 -17.81 44.15
N VAL A 282 -21.65 -18.36 44.78
CA VAL A 282 -21.03 -19.61 44.30
C VAL A 282 -21.87 -20.83 44.67
N LEU A 283 -22.42 -20.81 45.90
CA LEU A 283 -23.31 -21.86 46.41
C LEU A 283 -24.66 -21.88 45.67
N THR A 284 -25.24 -20.71 45.39
CA THR A 284 -26.53 -20.59 44.68
C THR A 284 -26.47 -21.06 43.22
N LEU A 285 -25.31 -20.94 42.57
CA LEU A 285 -25.13 -21.29 41.16
C LEU A 285 -24.76 -22.76 40.90
N GLY A 286 -24.51 -23.57 41.95
CA GLY A 286 -24.20 -25.00 41.81
C GLY A 286 -22.90 -25.30 41.05
N LEU A 287 -21.94 -24.37 41.07
CA LEU A 287 -20.71 -24.45 40.29
C LEU A 287 -19.77 -25.53 40.84
N ARG A 288 -19.32 -26.47 40.00
CA ARG A 288 -18.40 -27.55 40.40
C ARG A 288 -16.96 -27.28 39.99
N SER A 289 -16.74 -26.77 38.78
CA SER A 289 -15.42 -26.34 38.31
C SER A 289 -15.55 -25.04 37.53
N VAL A 290 -14.64 -24.09 37.78
CA VAL A 290 -14.68 -22.74 37.19
C VAL A 290 -13.27 -22.31 36.80
N MET A 291 -13.14 -21.70 35.63
CA MET A 291 -11.91 -21.06 35.19
C MET A 291 -12.24 -19.66 34.64
N CYS A 292 -11.49 -18.65 35.05
CA CYS A 292 -11.69 -17.28 34.62
C CYS A 292 -10.35 -16.62 34.29
N VAL A 293 -10.20 -16.09 33.08
CA VAL A 293 -8.96 -15.46 32.59
C VAL A 293 -9.25 -14.04 32.10
N PRO A 294 -8.36 -13.06 32.35
CA PRO A 294 -8.55 -11.70 31.88
C PRO A 294 -8.14 -11.54 30.41
N PHE A 295 -8.93 -10.82 29.63
CA PHE A 295 -8.46 -10.23 28.38
C PHE A 295 -7.57 -9.05 28.73
N LYS A 296 -6.28 -9.11 28.39
CA LYS A 296 -5.36 -7.99 28.54
C LYS A 296 -4.71 -7.62 27.23
N VAL A 297 -4.56 -6.31 27.00
CA VAL A 297 -3.54 -5.82 26.08
C VAL A 297 -2.60 -4.90 26.82
N ARG A 298 -1.30 -5.17 26.72
CA ARG A 298 -0.23 -4.55 27.50
C ARG A 298 -0.55 -4.62 29.01
N ASN A 299 -0.89 -3.48 29.63
CA ASN A 299 -1.18 -3.39 31.07
C ASN A 299 -2.63 -3.00 31.37
N ARG A 300 -3.56 -3.18 30.40
CA ARG A 300 -4.97 -2.84 30.52
C ARG A 300 -5.84 -4.09 30.36
N VAL A 301 -6.72 -4.33 31.32
CA VAL A 301 -7.78 -5.34 31.20
C VAL A 301 -8.91 -4.79 30.33
N LEU A 302 -9.26 -5.50 29.26
CA LEU A 302 -10.38 -5.18 28.37
C LEU A 302 -11.67 -5.91 28.76
N GLY A 303 -11.54 -7.04 29.46
CA GLY A 303 -12.65 -7.92 29.86
C GLY A 303 -12.16 -9.18 30.56
N VAL A 304 -13.06 -10.14 30.76
CA VAL A 304 -12.74 -11.49 31.26
C VAL A 304 -13.47 -12.56 30.44
N VAL A 305 -12.79 -13.68 30.15
CA VAL A 305 -13.44 -14.95 29.81
C VAL A 305 -13.76 -15.66 31.11
N TYR A 306 -14.97 -16.18 31.24
CA TYR A 306 -15.39 -17.03 32.35
C TYR A 306 -15.98 -18.32 31.77
N VAL A 307 -15.45 -19.47 32.13
CA VAL A 307 -15.93 -20.79 31.71
C VAL A 307 -16.25 -21.65 32.92
N ASP A 308 -17.31 -22.45 32.83
CA ASP A 308 -17.71 -23.35 33.92
C ASP A 308 -18.19 -24.73 33.45
N ASN A 309 -18.24 -25.63 34.43
CA ASN A 309 -18.87 -26.93 34.34
C ASN A 309 -19.62 -27.19 35.66
N ARG A 310 -20.90 -27.54 35.56
CA ARG A 310 -21.80 -27.83 36.71
C ARG A 310 -21.98 -29.33 36.94
N LEU A 311 -21.63 -30.16 35.96
CA LEU A 311 -21.85 -31.60 35.99
C LEU A 311 -20.71 -32.34 36.73
N GLN A 312 -19.46 -31.96 36.49
CA GLN A 312 -18.28 -32.68 36.97
C GLN A 312 -17.32 -31.77 37.77
N LYS A 313 -16.65 -32.31 38.79
CA LYS A 313 -15.58 -31.63 39.55
C LYS A 313 -14.23 -31.85 38.85
N GLY A 314 -13.35 -30.86 38.88
CA GLY A 314 -11.97 -31.00 38.36
C GLY A 314 -11.84 -31.34 36.88
N VAL A 315 -12.75 -30.86 36.03
CA VAL A 315 -12.75 -31.10 34.58
C VAL A 315 -11.56 -30.43 33.89
N PHE A 316 -11.17 -29.25 34.37
CA PHE A 316 -10.13 -28.44 33.76
C PHE A 316 -8.75 -28.81 34.29
N SER A 317 -7.83 -29.13 33.38
CA SER A 317 -6.42 -29.37 33.65
C SER A 317 -5.57 -28.09 33.60
N ASP A 318 -4.33 -28.16 34.08
CA ASP A 318 -3.32 -27.10 33.88
C ASP A 318 -3.01 -26.82 32.40
N MET A 319 -3.27 -27.79 31.51
CA MET A 319 -3.11 -27.61 30.06
C MET A 319 -4.24 -26.76 29.49
N ASP A 320 -5.50 -27.02 29.87
CA ASP A 320 -6.66 -26.23 29.47
C ASP A 320 -6.54 -24.79 29.97
N PHE A 321 -6.00 -24.60 31.17
CA PHE A 321 -5.71 -23.28 31.74
C PHE A 321 -4.67 -22.50 30.91
N ARG A 322 -3.59 -23.17 30.48
CA ARG A 322 -2.59 -22.56 29.58
C ARG A 322 -3.18 -22.23 28.21
N ILE A 323 -3.99 -23.12 27.64
CA ILE A 323 -4.66 -22.95 26.36
C ILE A 323 -5.63 -21.75 26.41
N LEU A 324 -6.49 -21.67 27.43
CA LEU A 324 -7.46 -20.57 27.56
C LEU A 324 -6.76 -19.21 27.77
N LYS A 325 -5.65 -19.18 28.52
CA LYS A 325 -4.84 -17.97 28.68
C LYS A 325 -4.24 -17.50 27.33
N ILE A 326 -3.62 -18.41 26.58
CA ILE A 326 -3.03 -18.09 25.26
C ILE A 326 -4.12 -17.58 24.30
N LEU A 327 -5.30 -18.20 24.31
CA LEU A 327 -6.44 -17.78 23.52
C LEU A 327 -6.94 -16.38 23.92
N ALA A 328 -7.05 -16.09 25.22
CA ALA A 328 -7.45 -14.77 25.73
C ALA A 328 -6.44 -13.65 25.37
N ASP A 329 -5.14 -13.91 25.42
CA ASP A 329 -4.09 -12.94 25.05
C ASP A 329 -4.13 -12.61 23.53
N HIS A 330 -4.30 -13.62 22.67
CA HIS A 330 -4.47 -13.41 21.23
C HIS A 330 -5.78 -12.68 20.91
N ALA A 331 -6.87 -13.12 21.52
CA ALA A 331 -8.20 -12.56 21.32
C ALA A 331 -8.30 -11.10 21.81
N ALA A 332 -7.59 -10.74 22.89
CA ALA A 332 -7.50 -9.36 23.36
C ALA A 332 -6.81 -8.46 22.31
N THR A 333 -5.74 -8.96 21.68
CA THR A 333 -5.01 -8.24 20.62
C THR A 333 -5.88 -8.05 19.37
N ALA A 334 -6.57 -9.10 18.92
CA ALA A 334 -7.50 -9.02 17.80
C ALA A 334 -8.65 -8.04 18.07
N LEU A 335 -9.20 -8.06 19.28
CA LEU A 335 -10.29 -7.16 19.69
C LEU A 335 -9.86 -5.69 19.77
N GLU A 336 -8.64 -5.39 20.23
CA GLU A 336 -8.10 -4.03 20.18
C GLU A 336 -7.85 -3.57 18.74
N ASN A 337 -7.34 -4.46 17.87
CA ASN A 337 -7.14 -4.17 16.44
C ASN A 337 -8.45 -3.86 15.71
N ALA A 338 -9.49 -4.69 15.87
CA ALA A 338 -10.82 -4.47 15.29
C ALA A 338 -11.42 -3.12 15.75
N ARG A 339 -11.31 -2.81 17.05
CA ARG A 339 -11.77 -1.53 17.61
C ARG A 339 -11.00 -0.33 17.07
N LEU A 340 -9.68 -0.41 16.94
CA LEU A 340 -8.85 0.66 16.36
C LEU A 340 -9.19 0.85 14.87
N TYR A 341 -9.48 -0.23 14.15
CA TYR A 341 -9.90 -0.18 12.75
C TYR A 341 -11.24 0.54 12.58
N GLU A 342 -12.25 0.22 13.40
CA GLU A 342 -13.54 0.94 13.44
C GLU A 342 -13.35 2.44 13.76
N GLU A 343 -12.46 2.78 14.71
CA GLU A 343 -12.18 4.19 15.05
C GLU A 343 -11.48 4.93 13.89
N VAL A 344 -10.51 4.30 13.21
CA VAL A 344 -9.83 4.87 12.04
C VAL A 344 -10.81 5.09 10.88
N LEU A 345 -11.73 4.16 10.62
CA LEU A 345 -12.78 4.34 9.61
C LEU A 345 -13.71 5.51 9.95
N ALA A 346 -14.12 5.63 11.20
CA ALA A 346 -14.95 6.75 11.66
C ALA A 346 -14.21 8.11 11.58
N GLN A 347 -12.91 8.15 11.87
CA GLN A 347 -12.10 9.36 11.69
C GLN A 347 -11.94 9.72 10.20
N LYS A 348 -11.71 8.74 9.33
CA LYS A 348 -11.62 8.93 7.88
C LYS A 348 -12.90 9.53 7.32
N GLN A 349 -14.07 9.00 7.68
CA GLN A 349 -15.36 9.54 7.23
C GLN A 349 -15.56 11.00 7.66
N ARG A 350 -15.26 11.34 8.93
CA ARG A 350 -15.32 12.74 9.39
C ARG A 350 -14.37 13.67 8.65
N LEU A 351 -13.18 13.18 8.29
CA LEU A 351 -12.20 13.95 7.51
C LEU A 351 -12.70 14.18 6.08
N GLU A 352 -13.29 13.16 5.44
CA GLU A 352 -13.91 13.27 4.12
C GLU A 352 -15.11 14.23 4.13
N GLU A 353 -15.99 14.16 5.14
CA GLU A 353 -17.08 15.11 5.36
C GLU A 353 -16.57 16.55 5.55
N MET A 354 -15.53 16.73 6.36
CA MET A 354 -14.91 18.04 6.62
C MET A 354 -14.25 18.59 5.35
N ASN A 355 -13.54 17.77 4.57
CA ASN A 355 -12.95 18.17 3.30
C ASN A 355 -14.01 18.55 2.27
N CYS A 356 -15.11 17.78 2.16
CA CYS A 356 -16.26 18.17 1.32
C CYS A 356 -16.85 19.52 1.75
N ARG A 357 -16.90 19.80 3.05
CA ARG A 357 -17.40 21.07 3.59
C ARG A 357 -16.44 22.24 3.31
N LEU A 358 -15.14 22.05 3.51
CA LEU A 358 -14.12 23.05 3.18
C LEU A 358 -14.06 23.31 1.67
N ASN A 359 -14.07 22.28 0.84
CA ASN A 359 -14.04 22.45 -0.62
C ASN A 359 -15.27 23.24 -1.11
N ARG A 360 -16.47 22.95 -0.59
CA ARG A 360 -17.66 23.79 -0.87
C ARG A 360 -17.48 25.23 -0.38
N GLN A 361 -16.90 25.46 0.80
CA GLN A 361 -16.61 26.82 1.29
C GLN A 361 -15.59 27.56 0.42
N VAL A 362 -14.56 26.86 -0.07
CA VAL A 362 -13.57 27.39 -1.01
C VAL A 362 -14.25 27.70 -2.35
N GLU A 363 -15.03 26.81 -2.93
CA GLU A 363 -15.82 27.06 -4.16
C GLU A 363 -16.79 28.24 -4.01
N GLU A 364 -17.45 28.37 -2.85
CA GLU A 364 -18.30 29.53 -2.52
C GLU A 364 -17.51 30.83 -2.36
N GLN A 365 -16.30 30.78 -1.79
CA GLN A 365 -15.41 31.95 -1.71
C GLN A 365 -14.87 32.32 -3.09
N ASP A 366 -14.42 31.36 -3.88
CA ASP A 366 -13.89 31.55 -5.24
C ASP A 366 -14.97 32.11 -6.17
N SER A 367 -16.20 31.61 -6.08
CA SER A 367 -17.32 32.16 -6.86
C SER A 367 -17.74 33.55 -6.40
N ARG A 368 -17.73 33.85 -5.09
CA ARG A 368 -17.91 35.22 -4.58
C ARG A 368 -16.79 36.16 -5.04
N LEU A 369 -15.53 35.73 -4.99
CA LEU A 369 -14.37 36.49 -5.47
C LEU A 369 -14.44 36.72 -6.98
N ARG A 370 -14.89 35.74 -7.78
CA ARG A 370 -15.10 35.89 -9.23
C ARG A 370 -16.24 36.86 -9.56
N VAL A 371 -17.32 36.87 -8.78
CA VAL A 371 -18.41 37.86 -8.93
C VAL A 371 -17.92 39.25 -8.51
N ALA A 372 -17.26 39.38 -7.35
CA ALA A 372 -16.68 40.63 -6.89
C ALA A 372 -15.62 41.18 -7.88
N HIS A 373 -14.75 40.33 -8.45
CA HIS A 373 -13.81 40.75 -9.49
C HIS A 373 -14.50 41.13 -10.81
N ARG A 374 -15.63 40.51 -11.16
CA ARG A 374 -16.44 40.94 -12.32
C ARG A 374 -17.07 42.31 -12.12
N GLU A 375 -17.52 42.62 -10.91
CA GLU A 375 -18.15 43.90 -10.57
C GLU A 375 -17.11 45.00 -10.29
N ALA A 376 -15.91 44.64 -9.81
CA ALA A 376 -14.82 45.56 -9.51
C ALA A 376 -13.82 45.80 -10.65
N SER A 377 -14.02 45.21 -11.84
CA SER A 377 -13.14 45.40 -13.01
C SER A 377 -13.75 46.33 -14.07
N PRO A 378 -13.57 47.67 -13.96
CA PRO A 378 -13.88 48.56 -15.06
C PRO A 378 -12.88 48.32 -16.22
N HIS A 379 -13.42 47.93 -17.38
CA HIS A 379 -12.85 48.19 -18.71
C HIS A 379 -11.32 48.09 -18.86
N VAL A 380 -10.75 46.88 -18.79
CA VAL A 380 -9.37 46.63 -19.24
C VAL A 380 -9.31 46.76 -20.77
N THR A 381 -8.88 47.94 -21.21
CA THR A 381 -8.71 48.30 -22.63
C THR A 381 -7.25 48.61 -22.88
N GLY A 382 -6.61 47.88 -23.82
CA GLY A 382 -5.47 48.29 -24.65
C GLY A 382 -4.11 48.71 -24.02
N GLU A 383 -4.08 49.47 -22.93
CA GLU A 383 -2.95 50.36 -22.58
C GLU A 383 -2.16 49.95 -21.32
N ILE A 384 -2.49 48.82 -20.70
CA ILE A 384 -1.93 48.44 -19.38
C ILE A 384 -0.58 47.71 -19.47
N LEU A 385 -0.21 47.17 -20.64
CA LEU A 385 1.02 46.37 -20.80
C LEU A 385 2.34 47.16 -20.75
N ASP A 386 2.30 48.49 -20.95
CA ASP A 386 3.49 49.37 -20.95
C ASP A 386 3.71 50.16 -19.64
N ARG A 387 2.88 49.96 -18.60
CA ARG A 387 3.07 50.67 -17.31
C ARG A 387 3.96 49.90 -16.34
N PRO A 388 5.17 50.41 -16.00
CA PRO A 388 6.01 49.79 -14.98
C PRO A 388 5.29 49.81 -13.62
N GLY A 389 5.29 48.64 -12.96
CA GLY A 389 4.60 48.44 -11.68
C GLY A 389 3.21 47.80 -11.78
N THR A 390 2.86 47.20 -12.91
CA THR A 390 1.68 46.31 -13.04
C THR A 390 2.10 44.84 -12.88
N PRO A 391 1.47 44.02 -12.02
CA PRO A 391 1.78 42.59 -11.94
C PRO A 391 1.56 41.88 -13.27
N GLY A 392 2.63 41.28 -13.83
CA GLY A 392 2.58 40.52 -15.08
C GLY A 392 3.09 41.23 -16.35
N ALA A 393 3.61 42.47 -16.24
CA ALA A 393 4.23 43.17 -17.38
C ALA A 393 5.64 42.62 -17.71
N LEU A 394 6.02 42.64 -19.00
CA LEU A 394 7.37 42.26 -19.46
C LEU A 394 8.34 43.46 -19.30
N VAL A 395 9.17 43.43 -18.26
CA VAL A 395 10.14 44.48 -17.92
C VAL A 395 11.44 44.34 -18.73
N GLY A 396 12.00 45.47 -19.19
CA GLY A 396 13.25 45.57 -19.95
C GLY A 396 13.11 46.39 -21.24
N ASP A 397 14.18 47.00 -21.74
CA ASP A 397 14.24 47.75 -23.01
C ASP A 397 15.49 47.48 -23.87
N SER A 398 16.27 46.45 -23.50
CA SER A 398 17.31 45.87 -24.35
C SER A 398 16.81 45.54 -25.76
N ALA A 399 17.73 45.50 -26.73
CA ALA A 399 17.39 45.17 -28.12
C ALA A 399 16.63 43.82 -28.22
N ALA A 400 17.10 42.80 -27.50
CA ALA A 400 16.47 41.49 -27.44
C ALA A 400 15.03 41.53 -26.89
N MET A 401 14.75 42.37 -25.89
CA MET A 401 13.38 42.56 -25.37
C MET A 401 12.47 43.32 -26.33
N ARG A 402 13.00 44.29 -27.08
CA ARG A 402 12.26 45.00 -28.14
C ARG A 402 11.91 44.07 -29.31
N ASP A 403 12.85 43.21 -29.72
CA ASP A 403 12.61 42.20 -30.75
C ASP A 403 11.60 41.14 -30.28
N LEU A 404 11.70 40.69 -29.03
CA LEU A 404 10.72 39.79 -28.40
C LEU A 404 9.31 40.40 -28.38
N ARG A 405 9.16 41.67 -27.98
CA ARG A 405 7.86 42.39 -28.03
C ARG A 405 7.32 42.48 -29.46
N SER A 406 8.16 42.79 -30.44
CA SER A 406 7.80 42.83 -31.87
C SER A 406 7.32 41.47 -32.39
N LEU A 407 7.96 40.38 -31.95
CA LEU A 407 7.54 39.02 -32.28
C LEU A 407 6.20 38.67 -31.63
N ILE A 408 6.04 38.91 -30.32
CA ILE A 408 4.77 38.70 -29.59
C ILE A 408 3.61 39.42 -30.30
N GLN A 409 3.79 40.68 -30.71
CA GLN A 409 2.77 41.47 -31.42
C GLN A 409 2.37 40.88 -32.79
N LYS A 410 3.28 40.19 -33.49
CA LYS A 410 2.99 39.50 -34.76
C LYS A 410 2.27 38.18 -34.50
N VAL A 411 2.73 37.41 -33.52
CA VAL A 411 2.23 36.07 -33.19
C VAL A 411 0.87 36.09 -32.48
N ALA A 412 0.60 37.10 -31.66
CA ALA A 412 -0.68 37.23 -30.97
C ALA A 412 -1.88 37.35 -31.93
N LYS A 413 -1.67 37.91 -33.13
CA LYS A 413 -2.71 38.11 -34.17
C LYS A 413 -3.16 36.83 -34.88
N SER A 414 -2.40 35.73 -34.80
CA SER A 414 -2.79 34.43 -35.35
C SER A 414 -3.33 33.52 -34.24
N ASP A 415 -4.16 32.54 -34.59
CA ASP A 415 -4.61 31.47 -33.67
C ASP A 415 -3.70 30.23 -33.72
N LEU A 416 -2.49 30.35 -34.29
CA LEU A 416 -1.55 29.23 -34.43
C LEU A 416 -0.99 28.78 -33.07
N PRO A 417 -0.63 27.48 -32.93
CA PRO A 417 0.14 26.99 -31.80
C PRO A 417 1.47 27.73 -31.65
N VAL A 418 1.85 28.03 -30.41
CA VAL A 418 3.08 28.75 -30.08
C VAL A 418 3.94 27.91 -29.14
N LEU A 419 5.21 27.73 -29.48
CA LEU A 419 6.23 27.09 -28.65
C LEU A 419 7.18 28.17 -28.10
N ILE A 420 7.21 28.32 -26.78
CA ILE A 420 8.05 29.29 -26.07
C ILE A 420 9.27 28.56 -25.51
N THR A 421 10.43 28.78 -26.10
CA THR A 421 11.70 28.16 -25.66
C THR A 421 12.49 29.14 -24.78
N GLY A 422 13.21 28.62 -23.79
CA GLY A 422 14.12 29.43 -22.99
C GLY A 422 14.45 28.79 -21.65
N GLU A 423 15.57 29.22 -21.06
CA GLU A 423 16.07 28.70 -19.78
C GLU A 423 15.04 28.87 -18.65
N SER A 424 15.22 28.08 -17.58
CA SER A 424 14.38 28.22 -16.39
C SER A 424 14.55 29.60 -15.76
N GLY A 425 13.46 30.19 -15.27
CA GLY A 425 13.48 31.52 -14.64
C GLY A 425 13.58 32.71 -15.61
N THR A 426 13.52 32.52 -16.93
CA THR A 426 13.57 33.62 -17.93
C THR A 426 12.29 34.43 -18.07
N GLY A 427 11.14 33.88 -17.65
CA GLY A 427 9.81 34.52 -17.73
C GLY A 427 8.86 33.94 -18.80
N LYS A 428 9.02 32.68 -19.22
CA LYS A 428 8.20 32.02 -20.27
C LYS A 428 6.68 32.20 -20.06
N GLU A 429 6.19 32.06 -18.83
CA GLU A 429 4.77 32.27 -18.47
C GLU A 429 4.27 33.71 -18.72
N LEU A 430 5.13 34.72 -18.47
CA LEU A 430 4.79 36.12 -18.76
C LEU A 430 4.68 36.38 -20.27
N VAL A 431 5.52 35.72 -21.07
CA VAL A 431 5.44 35.75 -22.53
C VAL A 431 4.13 35.11 -23.01
N ALA A 432 3.72 33.97 -22.44
CA ALA A 432 2.42 33.36 -22.75
C ALA A 432 1.23 34.26 -22.39
N LYS A 433 1.26 34.89 -21.21
CA LYS A 433 0.25 35.87 -20.78
C LYS A 433 0.19 37.08 -21.71
N ALA A 434 1.34 37.60 -22.15
CA ALA A 434 1.42 38.70 -23.12
C ALA A 434 0.85 38.31 -24.50
N VAL A 435 1.21 37.13 -25.03
CA VAL A 435 0.65 36.60 -26.29
C VAL A 435 -0.88 36.47 -26.20
N HIS A 436 -1.41 35.94 -25.10
CA HIS A 436 -2.86 35.84 -24.89
C HIS A 436 -3.53 37.22 -24.81
N ALA A 437 -2.99 38.13 -23.99
CA ALA A 437 -3.56 39.46 -23.76
C ALA A 437 -3.60 40.34 -25.02
N MET A 438 -2.72 40.09 -26.00
CA MET A 438 -2.68 40.79 -27.29
C MET A 438 -3.45 40.05 -28.40
N SER A 439 -4.11 38.93 -28.11
CA SER A 439 -4.77 38.07 -29.09
C SER A 439 -6.26 38.38 -29.32
N SER A 440 -6.83 37.80 -30.38
CA SER A 440 -8.28 37.72 -30.61
C SER A 440 -9.05 37.13 -29.42
N ARG A 441 -8.39 36.28 -28.61
CA ARG A 441 -8.94 35.57 -27.47
C ARG A 441 -8.70 36.24 -26.12
N ALA A 442 -8.14 37.45 -26.07
CA ALA A 442 -7.80 38.17 -24.81
C ALA A 442 -8.97 38.41 -23.84
N ARG A 443 -10.23 38.25 -24.28
CA ARG A 443 -11.45 38.33 -23.45
C ARG A 443 -11.99 36.96 -23.01
N ARG A 444 -11.25 35.88 -23.24
CA ARG A 444 -11.62 34.48 -22.96
C ARG A 444 -10.80 33.93 -21.79
N SER A 445 -11.01 32.67 -21.42
CA SER A 445 -10.16 32.01 -20.43
C SER A 445 -8.74 31.81 -20.97
N LEU A 446 -7.76 32.17 -20.15
CA LEU A 446 -6.41 31.62 -20.20
C LEU A 446 -6.32 30.58 -19.08
N VAL A 447 -6.16 29.32 -19.44
CA VAL A 447 -5.91 28.22 -18.50
C VAL A 447 -4.42 27.89 -18.60
N SER A 448 -3.76 27.67 -17.47
CA SER A 448 -2.30 27.45 -17.41
C SER A 448 -1.97 26.34 -16.43
N GLU A 449 -1.19 25.35 -16.86
CA GLU A 449 -0.64 24.30 -15.99
C GLU A 449 0.84 24.05 -16.27
N ASN A 450 1.53 23.47 -15.29
CA ASN A 450 2.90 22.99 -15.42
C ASN A 450 2.93 21.46 -15.38
N CYS A 451 3.50 20.83 -16.41
CA CYS A 451 3.47 19.38 -16.57
C CYS A 451 4.35 18.60 -15.57
N CYS A 452 5.35 19.24 -14.95
CA CYS A 452 6.26 18.57 -14.01
C CYS A 452 5.71 18.49 -12.58
N ALA A 453 4.69 19.28 -12.23
CA ALA A 453 4.19 19.42 -10.87
C ALA A 453 3.23 18.29 -10.43
N ILE A 454 2.74 17.47 -11.36
CA ILE A 454 1.60 16.56 -11.15
C ILE A 454 1.97 15.14 -11.64
N PRO A 455 1.74 14.07 -10.86
CA PRO A 455 1.88 12.68 -11.31
C PRO A 455 1.06 12.36 -12.56
N GLU A 456 1.56 11.50 -13.45
CA GLU A 456 0.95 11.19 -14.77
C GLU A 456 -0.56 10.94 -14.73
N THR A 457 -1.03 10.11 -13.80
CA THR A 457 -2.46 9.75 -13.68
C THR A 457 -3.34 10.92 -13.27
N LEU A 458 -2.82 11.83 -12.45
CA LEU A 458 -3.51 13.06 -12.06
C LEU A 458 -3.45 14.08 -13.19
N LEU A 459 -2.30 14.24 -13.86
CA LEU A 459 -2.12 15.13 -15.00
C LEU A 459 -3.06 14.76 -16.16
N GLU A 460 -3.25 13.47 -16.43
CA GLU A 460 -4.24 12.96 -17.37
C GLU A 460 -5.67 13.39 -16.99
N SER A 461 -6.01 13.24 -15.71
CA SER A 461 -7.35 13.53 -15.18
C SER A 461 -7.67 15.03 -15.19
N GLU A 462 -6.68 15.89 -14.94
CA GLU A 462 -6.82 17.34 -15.02
C GLU A 462 -6.90 17.80 -16.49
N LEU A 463 -6.01 17.34 -17.38
CA LEU A 463 -6.00 17.76 -18.79
C LEU A 463 -7.29 17.39 -19.52
N PHE A 464 -7.69 16.11 -19.46
CA PHE A 464 -8.77 15.56 -20.29
C PHE A 464 -10.11 15.45 -19.55
N GLY A 465 -10.12 15.53 -18.22
CA GLY A 465 -11.31 15.30 -17.39
C GLY A 465 -11.65 13.82 -17.25
N TYR A 466 -12.65 13.50 -16.42
CA TYR A 466 -13.09 12.11 -16.21
C TYR A 466 -14.60 12.01 -15.97
N LYS A 467 -15.14 10.81 -16.25
CA LYS A 467 -16.51 10.43 -15.91
C LYS A 467 -16.58 9.66 -14.59
N LYS A 468 -17.72 9.72 -13.92
CA LYS A 468 -18.03 8.93 -12.73
C LYS A 468 -17.74 7.44 -13.00
N GLY A 469 -16.97 6.82 -12.12
CA GLY A 469 -16.55 5.42 -12.24
C GLY A 469 -15.33 5.17 -13.14
N ALA A 470 -14.67 6.20 -13.67
CA ALA A 470 -13.44 6.04 -14.48
C ALA A 470 -12.27 5.41 -13.70
N PHE A 471 -12.18 5.65 -12.40
CA PHE A 471 -11.20 5.05 -11.49
C PHE A 471 -11.73 5.02 -10.04
N THR A 472 -11.05 4.30 -9.16
CA THR A 472 -11.37 4.23 -7.71
C THR A 472 -11.26 5.61 -7.07
N GLY A 473 -12.39 6.25 -6.76
CA GLY A 473 -12.47 7.62 -6.25
C GLY A 473 -13.21 8.61 -7.16
N ALA A 474 -13.49 8.26 -8.41
CA ALA A 474 -14.27 9.07 -9.35
C ALA A 474 -15.78 9.04 -9.02
N SER A 475 -16.19 9.72 -7.94
CA SER A 475 -17.58 9.76 -7.45
C SER A 475 -18.50 10.66 -8.30
N THR A 476 -17.92 11.67 -8.97
CA THR A 476 -18.57 12.66 -9.83
C THR A 476 -17.89 12.74 -11.20
N ASP A 477 -18.55 13.38 -12.17
CA ASP A 477 -17.90 13.82 -13.41
C ASP A 477 -17.06 15.08 -13.12
N ARG A 478 -15.91 15.23 -13.79
CA ARG A 478 -15.10 16.46 -13.76
C ARG A 478 -14.65 16.82 -15.19
N ASP A 479 -14.97 18.04 -15.61
CA ASP A 479 -14.50 18.59 -16.89
C ASP A 479 -13.01 18.95 -16.78
N GLY A 480 -12.23 18.61 -17.81
CA GLY A 480 -10.78 18.87 -17.85
C GLY A 480 -10.40 20.26 -18.36
N LEU A 481 -9.11 20.58 -18.28
CA LEU A 481 -8.53 21.88 -18.63
C LEU A 481 -8.77 22.26 -20.09
N PHE A 482 -8.72 21.30 -21.03
CA PHE A 482 -9.10 21.58 -22.43
C PHE A 482 -10.56 22.04 -22.58
N VAL A 483 -11.45 21.55 -21.72
CA VAL A 483 -12.86 21.95 -21.73
C VAL A 483 -13.03 23.31 -21.06
N ALA A 484 -12.31 23.58 -19.98
CA ALA A 484 -12.28 24.90 -19.33
C ALA A 484 -11.66 26.01 -20.22
N ALA A 485 -10.77 25.61 -21.13
CA ALA A 485 -10.13 26.47 -22.13
C ALA A 485 -10.90 26.61 -23.45
N ASP A 486 -12.13 26.06 -23.58
CA ASP A 486 -12.90 26.14 -24.83
C ASP A 486 -13.13 27.59 -25.28
N LYS A 487 -12.79 27.88 -26.54
CA LYS A 487 -12.75 29.21 -27.19
C LYS A 487 -11.75 30.17 -26.56
N GLY A 488 -10.91 29.70 -25.64
CA GLY A 488 -9.86 30.44 -24.97
C GLY A 488 -8.47 29.97 -25.41
N SER A 489 -7.53 29.99 -24.46
CA SER A 489 -6.16 29.52 -24.66
C SER A 489 -5.74 28.62 -23.50
N LEU A 490 -4.98 27.56 -23.83
CA LEU A 490 -4.34 26.69 -22.85
C LEU A 490 -2.82 26.89 -22.94
N PHE A 491 -2.19 27.15 -21.80
CA PHE A 491 -0.75 27.21 -21.64
C PHE A 491 -0.26 25.97 -20.90
N LEU A 492 0.68 25.23 -21.49
CA LEU A 492 1.36 24.09 -20.87
C LEU A 492 2.85 24.42 -20.70
N ASP A 493 3.28 24.58 -19.45
CA ASP A 493 4.68 24.82 -19.09
C ASP A 493 5.44 23.50 -18.88
N GLU A 494 6.72 23.51 -19.28
CA GLU A 494 7.62 22.35 -19.36
C GLU A 494 7.03 21.14 -20.12
N ILE A 495 6.56 21.38 -21.35
CA ILE A 495 5.97 20.36 -22.24
C ILE A 495 6.91 19.19 -22.57
N GLY A 496 8.23 19.39 -22.45
CA GLY A 496 9.25 18.35 -22.69
C GLY A 496 9.18 17.18 -21.72
N ASP A 497 8.63 17.40 -20.51
CA ASP A 497 8.45 16.38 -19.48
C ASP A 497 7.08 15.67 -19.56
N LEU A 498 6.27 15.94 -20.59
CA LEU A 498 4.96 15.29 -20.77
C LEU A 498 5.13 13.79 -21.08
N PRO A 499 4.50 12.87 -20.32
CA PRO A 499 4.57 11.43 -20.59
C PRO A 499 4.11 11.04 -22.00
N MET A 500 4.77 10.04 -22.60
CA MET A 500 4.51 9.57 -23.97
C MET A 500 3.05 9.15 -24.22
N SER A 501 2.38 8.63 -23.20
CA SER A 501 0.94 8.31 -23.18
C SER A 501 0.07 9.55 -23.45
N LEU A 502 0.40 10.67 -22.81
CA LEU A 502 -0.32 11.94 -22.89
C LEU A 502 0.06 12.72 -24.15
N GLN A 503 1.30 12.60 -24.65
CA GLN A 503 1.72 13.15 -25.94
C GLN A 503 0.80 12.67 -27.08
N VAL A 504 0.45 11.37 -27.11
CA VAL A 504 -0.49 10.82 -28.12
C VAL A 504 -1.90 11.39 -27.99
N LYS A 505 -2.37 11.66 -26.76
CA LYS A 505 -3.69 12.27 -26.54
C LYS A 505 -3.71 13.75 -26.91
N LEU A 506 -2.66 14.48 -26.56
CA LEU A 506 -2.46 15.89 -26.94
C LEU A 506 -2.44 16.05 -28.47
N LEU A 507 -1.74 15.15 -29.18
CA LEU A 507 -1.70 15.13 -30.64
C LEU A 507 -3.11 14.99 -31.24
N ARG A 508 -3.97 14.11 -30.71
CA ARG A 508 -5.36 13.95 -31.18
C ARG A 508 -6.18 15.22 -30.97
N VAL A 509 -6.08 15.86 -29.80
CA VAL A 509 -6.75 17.15 -29.55
C VAL A 509 -6.28 18.21 -30.56
N LEU A 510 -4.98 18.27 -30.85
CA LEU A 510 -4.42 19.21 -31.82
C LEU A 510 -4.78 18.89 -33.28
N GLN A 511 -5.05 17.63 -33.62
CA GLN A 511 -5.40 17.18 -34.97
C GLN A 511 -6.90 17.27 -35.26
N GLU A 512 -7.74 16.76 -34.36
CA GLU A 512 -9.18 16.55 -34.56
C GLU A 512 -10.02 17.64 -33.88
N GLY A 513 -9.47 18.32 -32.86
CA GLY A 513 -10.21 19.23 -31.98
C GLY A 513 -11.06 18.51 -30.93
N ASP A 514 -10.86 17.21 -30.74
CA ASP A 514 -11.72 16.34 -29.95
C ASP A 514 -11.00 15.84 -28.67
N VAL A 515 -11.60 16.14 -27.52
CA VAL A 515 -11.13 15.73 -26.19
C VAL A 515 -11.94 14.56 -25.69
N ARG A 516 -11.28 13.49 -25.20
CA ARG A 516 -11.95 12.32 -24.64
C ARG A 516 -11.64 12.17 -23.16
N PRO A 517 -12.61 12.49 -22.26
CA PRO A 517 -12.45 12.27 -20.83
C PRO A 517 -12.18 10.80 -20.49
N ILE A 518 -11.47 10.55 -19.39
CA ILE A 518 -11.21 9.21 -18.89
C ILE A 518 -12.55 8.52 -18.58
N GLY A 519 -12.72 7.28 -19.08
CA GLY A 519 -13.96 6.52 -18.96
C GLY A 519 -15.09 6.93 -19.93
N ALA A 520 -14.91 7.95 -20.77
CA ALA A 520 -15.94 8.37 -21.73
C ALA A 520 -15.87 7.61 -23.07
N GLU A 521 -17.02 7.15 -23.56
CA GLU A 521 -17.13 6.56 -24.90
C GLU A 521 -17.04 7.59 -26.03
N LYS A 522 -17.62 8.78 -25.81
CA LYS A 522 -17.74 9.83 -26.84
C LYS A 522 -16.74 10.96 -26.61
N PRO A 523 -16.04 11.44 -27.65
CA PRO A 523 -15.26 12.67 -27.56
C PRO A 523 -16.18 13.91 -27.44
N ARG A 524 -15.60 15.01 -26.95
CA ARG A 524 -16.19 16.34 -26.87
C ARG A 524 -15.31 17.30 -27.65
N ARG A 525 -15.88 17.94 -28.67
CA ARG A 525 -15.18 18.91 -29.50
C ARG A 525 -14.92 20.20 -28.72
N VAL A 526 -13.71 20.75 -28.84
CA VAL A 526 -13.24 21.99 -28.22
C VAL A 526 -12.46 22.84 -29.24
N ASP A 527 -12.45 24.15 -29.05
CA ASP A 527 -11.64 25.09 -29.83
C ASP A 527 -10.65 25.81 -28.91
N VAL A 528 -9.42 25.27 -28.78
CA VAL A 528 -8.41 25.78 -27.84
C VAL A 528 -7.16 26.21 -28.58
N ARG A 529 -6.73 27.47 -28.39
CA ARG A 529 -5.40 27.91 -28.83
C ARG A 529 -4.36 27.35 -27.86
N LEU A 530 -3.46 26.49 -28.33
CA LEU A 530 -2.39 25.95 -27.52
C LEU A 530 -1.16 26.86 -27.51
N MET A 531 -0.63 27.11 -26.33
CA MET A 531 0.70 27.68 -26.12
C MET A 531 1.48 26.70 -25.24
N THR A 532 2.72 26.40 -25.59
CA THR A 532 3.58 25.46 -24.86
C THR A 532 4.88 26.17 -24.49
N ALA A 533 5.50 25.76 -23.39
CA ALA A 533 6.83 26.24 -23.01
C ALA A 533 7.75 25.08 -22.62
N THR A 534 9.05 25.24 -22.84
CA THR A 534 10.09 24.25 -22.47
C THR A 534 11.43 24.93 -22.22
N ASN A 535 12.21 24.41 -21.27
CA ASN A 535 13.66 24.65 -21.16
C ASN A 535 14.52 23.58 -21.85
N GLN A 536 13.95 22.42 -22.20
CA GLN A 536 14.67 21.29 -22.80
C GLN A 536 14.79 21.46 -24.32
N ASP A 537 15.86 20.90 -24.89
CA ASP A 537 15.97 20.66 -26.32
C ASP A 537 15.03 19.51 -26.73
N LEU A 538 13.97 19.85 -27.46
CA LEU A 538 13.00 18.88 -27.95
C LEU A 538 13.52 18.06 -29.13
N GLU A 539 14.53 18.54 -29.87
CA GLU A 539 15.12 17.80 -31.00
C GLU A 539 15.95 16.64 -30.46
N LEU A 540 16.79 16.91 -29.46
CA LEU A 540 17.50 15.86 -28.71
C LEU A 540 16.53 14.88 -27.99
N ALA A 541 15.43 15.38 -27.43
CA ALA A 541 14.43 14.52 -26.79
C ALA A 541 13.70 13.57 -27.78
N ILE A 542 13.64 13.93 -29.07
CA ILE A 542 13.12 13.05 -30.13
C ILE A 542 14.16 11.98 -30.49
N GLU A 543 15.44 12.35 -30.62
CA GLU A 543 16.53 11.39 -30.87
C GLU A 543 16.65 10.33 -29.77
N GLU A 544 16.45 10.73 -28.52
CA GLU A 544 16.42 9.84 -27.34
C GLU A 544 15.10 9.07 -27.18
N GLY A 545 14.10 9.30 -28.05
CA GLY A 545 12.79 8.62 -27.99
C GLY A 545 11.89 9.03 -26.82
N ARG A 546 12.22 10.11 -26.11
CA ARG A 546 11.43 10.68 -25.00
C ARG A 546 10.29 11.58 -25.45
N PHE A 547 10.39 12.15 -26.66
CA PHE A 547 9.37 13.02 -27.25
C PHE A 547 9.02 12.58 -28.67
N ARG A 548 7.75 12.72 -29.06
CA ARG A 548 7.29 12.32 -30.40
C ARG A 548 7.49 13.43 -31.44
N GLU A 549 8.12 13.06 -32.56
CA GLU A 549 8.31 13.94 -33.72
C GLU A 549 6.98 14.47 -34.31
N ASP A 550 5.92 13.65 -34.34
CA ASP A 550 4.61 14.05 -34.87
C ASP A 550 3.91 15.14 -34.03
N LEU A 551 4.06 15.09 -32.71
CA LEU A 551 3.63 16.16 -31.80
C LEU A 551 4.50 17.40 -31.95
N TYR A 552 5.81 17.22 -32.09
CA TYR A 552 6.78 18.33 -32.19
C TYR A 552 6.47 19.28 -33.34
N TYR A 553 6.31 18.78 -34.56
CA TYR A 553 5.95 19.64 -35.71
C TYR A 553 4.55 20.26 -35.58
N ARG A 554 3.65 19.68 -34.77
CA ARG A 554 2.31 20.24 -34.52
C ARG A 554 2.31 21.37 -33.47
N ILE A 555 3.29 21.41 -32.56
CA ILE A 555 3.47 22.50 -31.60
C ILE A 555 4.47 23.58 -32.07
N LYS A 556 5.53 23.20 -32.79
CA LYS A 556 6.53 24.11 -33.40
C LYS A 556 6.01 24.71 -34.72
N VAL A 557 4.82 25.30 -34.68
CA VAL A 557 4.28 26.10 -35.81
C VAL A 557 4.84 27.52 -35.76
N VAL A 558 4.94 28.09 -34.56
CA VAL A 558 5.58 29.38 -34.28
C VAL A 558 6.44 29.24 -33.04
N SER A 559 7.73 29.54 -33.13
CA SER A 559 8.63 29.56 -31.98
C SER A 559 8.91 30.98 -31.47
N ILE A 560 8.97 31.14 -30.15
CA ILE A 560 9.40 32.36 -29.47
C ILE A 560 10.52 31.98 -28.50
N ALA A 561 11.75 32.36 -28.81
CA ALA A 561 12.88 32.20 -27.90
C ALA A 561 12.92 33.37 -26.90
N VAL A 562 12.92 33.06 -25.61
CA VAL A 562 13.07 34.05 -24.53
C VAL A 562 14.55 34.15 -24.18
N PRO A 563 15.18 35.33 -24.32
CA PRO A 563 16.61 35.49 -24.07
C PRO A 563 16.93 35.31 -22.58
N PRO A 564 18.06 34.67 -22.24
CA PRO A 564 18.55 34.58 -20.88
C PRO A 564 19.06 35.94 -20.38
N LEU A 565 19.08 36.13 -19.06
CA LEU A 565 19.37 37.41 -18.42
C LEU A 565 20.77 37.94 -18.75
N ARG A 566 21.75 37.04 -18.93
CA ARG A 566 23.12 37.36 -19.37
C ARG A 566 23.23 37.99 -20.76
N ASP A 567 22.22 37.82 -21.63
CA ASP A 567 22.18 38.40 -22.98
C ASP A 567 21.41 39.74 -22.99
N ARG A 568 20.76 40.09 -21.86
CA ARG A 568 20.00 41.34 -21.66
C ARG A 568 20.40 42.07 -20.37
N ARG A 569 21.71 42.14 -20.07
CA ARG A 569 22.26 42.75 -18.84
C ARG A 569 21.85 44.22 -18.65
N GLU A 570 21.56 44.91 -19.75
CA GLU A 570 21.00 46.28 -19.78
C GLU A 570 19.67 46.39 -19.03
N ASP A 571 18.91 45.30 -18.93
CA ASP A 571 17.60 45.26 -18.26
C ASP A 571 17.71 45.02 -16.74
N ILE A 572 18.89 44.63 -16.23
CA ILE A 572 19.09 44.31 -14.81
C ILE A 572 18.74 45.49 -13.90
N PRO A 573 19.19 46.75 -14.15
CA PRO A 573 18.76 47.91 -13.35
C PRO A 573 17.24 48.11 -13.32
N LEU A 574 16.56 47.95 -14.46
CA LEU A 574 15.10 48.09 -14.56
C LEU A 574 14.36 46.97 -13.79
N LEU A 575 14.91 45.76 -13.78
CA LEU A 575 14.40 44.63 -12.99
C LEU A 575 14.61 44.86 -11.49
N ILE A 576 15.77 45.39 -11.07
CA ILE A 576 16.05 45.74 -9.67
C ILE A 576 15.03 46.77 -9.18
N ASP A 577 14.85 47.89 -9.89
CA ASP A 577 13.89 48.93 -9.53
C ASP A 577 12.44 48.38 -9.47
N HIS A 578 12.08 47.51 -10.41
CA HIS A 578 10.77 46.84 -10.43
C HIS A 578 10.55 45.97 -9.19
N PHE A 579 11.51 45.10 -8.85
CA PHE A 579 11.37 44.19 -7.71
C PHE A 579 11.42 44.90 -6.36
N LEU A 580 12.29 45.90 -6.18
CA LEU A 580 12.33 46.70 -4.95
C LEU A 580 11.02 47.50 -4.75
N ALA A 581 10.43 48.02 -5.83
CA ALA A 581 9.10 48.64 -5.78
C ALA A 581 7.97 47.64 -5.50
N LEU A 582 8.06 46.41 -6.01
CA LEU A 582 7.10 45.33 -5.74
C LEU A 582 7.11 44.92 -4.27
N PHE A 583 8.29 44.57 -3.72
CA PHE A 583 8.44 44.14 -2.33
C PHE A 583 8.03 45.22 -1.33
N ALA A 584 8.32 46.49 -1.62
CA ALA A 584 7.88 47.60 -0.80
C ALA A 584 6.35 47.75 -0.74
N ARG A 585 5.66 47.53 -1.88
CA ARG A 585 4.18 47.51 -1.90
C ARG A 585 3.61 46.33 -1.13
N GLU A 586 4.21 45.14 -1.24
CA GLU A 586 3.80 43.94 -0.48
C GLU A 586 3.95 44.13 1.04
N GLN A 587 4.99 44.85 1.48
CA GLN A 587 5.27 45.11 2.90
C GLN A 587 4.65 46.41 3.44
N GLY A 588 4.05 47.25 2.58
CA GLY A 588 3.55 48.58 2.97
C GLY A 588 4.67 49.59 3.33
N THR A 589 5.90 49.33 2.89
CA THR A 589 7.10 50.13 3.17
C THR A 589 7.49 51.03 1.99
N ARG A 590 8.57 51.80 2.13
CA ARG A 590 9.16 52.54 1.00
C ARG A 590 10.13 51.64 0.23
N PRO A 591 10.26 51.79 -1.10
CA PRO A 591 11.27 51.07 -1.87
C PRO A 591 12.67 51.40 -1.33
N LYS A 592 13.40 50.34 -0.96
CA LYS A 592 14.80 50.42 -0.60
C LYS A 592 15.62 50.90 -1.79
N ARG A 593 16.71 51.61 -1.52
CA ARG A 593 17.64 52.07 -2.57
C ARG A 593 18.80 51.09 -2.67
N ILE A 594 19.35 50.93 -3.86
CA ILE A 594 20.59 50.16 -4.08
C ILE A 594 21.74 51.11 -4.43
N THR A 595 22.97 50.78 -4.03
CA THR A 595 24.15 51.55 -4.43
C THR A 595 24.55 51.24 -5.89
N PRO A 596 25.15 52.20 -6.63
CA PRO A 596 25.64 51.94 -7.99
C PRO A 596 26.67 50.80 -8.05
N GLU A 597 27.48 50.65 -7.01
CA GLU A 597 28.49 49.59 -6.86
C GLU A 597 27.84 48.19 -6.81
N ALA A 598 26.77 48.04 -6.02
CA ALA A 598 26.01 46.79 -5.96
C ALA A 598 25.31 46.49 -7.29
N VAL A 599 24.78 47.50 -7.99
CA VAL A 599 24.17 47.33 -9.33
C VAL A 599 25.20 46.82 -10.34
N GLU A 600 26.44 47.31 -10.32
CA GLU A 600 27.46 46.87 -11.28
C GLU A 600 27.92 45.44 -11.02
N ILE A 601 28.06 45.04 -9.75
CA ILE A 601 28.29 43.64 -9.35
C ILE A 601 27.16 42.75 -9.89
N LEU A 602 25.89 43.12 -9.64
CA LEU A 602 24.72 42.39 -10.14
C LEU A 602 24.65 42.32 -11.68
N LYS A 603 25.14 43.34 -12.41
CA LYS A 603 25.22 43.34 -13.88
C LYS A 603 26.29 42.40 -14.44
N SER A 604 27.38 42.19 -13.69
CA SER A 604 28.51 41.37 -14.13
C SER A 604 28.29 39.86 -13.97
N TYR A 605 27.40 39.45 -13.04
CA TYR A 605 27.05 38.05 -12.80
C TYR A 605 26.27 37.40 -13.95
N ALA A 606 26.43 36.08 -14.12
CA ALA A 606 25.88 35.33 -15.25
C ALA A 606 24.40 34.93 -15.08
N TRP A 607 23.87 34.92 -13.85
CA TRP A 607 22.48 34.55 -13.52
C TRP A 607 22.00 33.23 -14.13
N PRO A 608 22.56 32.06 -13.75
CA PRO A 608 22.12 30.75 -14.25
C PRO A 608 20.64 30.45 -13.97
N GLY A 609 20.07 30.94 -12.87
CA GLY A 609 18.63 30.88 -12.56
C GLY A 609 17.83 32.08 -13.10
N ASN A 610 18.46 32.92 -13.93
CA ASN A 610 17.86 34.05 -14.65
C ASN A 610 17.09 35.01 -13.72
N VAL A 611 15.89 35.45 -14.11
CA VAL A 611 15.12 36.46 -13.37
C VAL A 611 14.60 35.91 -12.03
N ARG A 612 14.35 34.60 -11.93
CA ARG A 612 13.90 33.94 -10.69
C ARG A 612 14.99 33.99 -9.61
N GLU A 613 16.24 33.78 -9.99
CA GLU A 613 17.41 33.90 -9.10
C GLU A 613 17.62 35.37 -8.68
N LEU A 614 17.66 36.30 -9.64
CA LEU A 614 17.76 37.74 -9.36
C LEU A 614 16.65 38.20 -8.40
N GLN A 615 15.40 37.77 -8.61
CA GLN A 615 14.28 38.10 -7.73
C GLN A 615 14.47 37.55 -6.31
N ASN A 616 14.96 36.32 -6.17
CA ASN A 616 15.19 35.68 -4.87
C ASN A 616 16.34 36.36 -4.10
N GLU A 617 17.44 36.68 -4.76
CA GLU A 617 18.57 37.37 -4.13
C GLU A 617 18.21 38.80 -3.75
N LEU A 618 17.55 39.56 -4.64
CA LEU A 618 17.03 40.90 -4.30
C LEU A 618 16.02 40.87 -3.15
N LYS A 619 15.19 39.82 -3.05
CA LYS A 619 14.25 39.66 -1.93
C LYS A 619 14.99 39.38 -0.62
N SER A 620 16.06 38.59 -0.66
CA SER A 620 16.91 38.31 0.50
C SER A 620 17.68 39.57 0.95
N MET A 621 18.28 40.30 0.01
CA MET A 621 18.91 41.60 0.25
C MET A 621 17.90 42.60 0.86
N ALA A 622 16.70 42.70 0.28
CA ALA A 622 15.66 43.59 0.78
C ALA A 622 15.10 43.18 2.16
N ALA A 623 15.19 41.90 2.54
CA ALA A 623 14.77 41.41 3.86
C ALA A 623 15.84 41.62 4.95
N LEU A 624 17.12 41.47 4.61
CA LEU A 624 18.23 41.49 5.57
C LEU A 624 18.95 42.84 5.67
N GLY A 625 19.09 43.56 4.56
CA GLY A 625 19.84 44.82 4.48
C GLY A 625 19.07 46.04 4.99
N GLY A 626 19.73 47.20 5.02
CA GLY A 626 19.17 48.48 5.48
C GLY A 626 18.17 49.13 4.50
N ASP A 627 17.92 50.43 4.67
CA ASP A 627 17.17 51.26 3.69
C ASP A 627 17.96 51.50 2.39
N VAL A 628 19.29 51.34 2.46
CA VAL A 628 20.24 51.38 1.35
C VAL A 628 20.96 50.03 1.32
N LEU A 629 20.96 49.37 0.17
CA LEU A 629 21.59 48.09 -0.08
C LEU A 629 22.98 48.31 -0.69
N GLY A 630 24.02 47.92 0.04
CA GLY A 630 25.44 48.09 -0.30
C GLY A 630 26.05 46.89 -1.02
N ARG A 631 27.38 46.90 -1.19
CA ARG A 631 28.14 45.74 -1.71
C ARG A 631 28.07 44.58 -0.71
N GLU A 632 28.14 44.90 0.57
CA GLU A 632 28.08 44.01 1.73
C GLU A 632 26.78 43.19 1.80
N ASP A 633 25.67 43.71 1.25
CA ASP A 633 24.39 42.99 1.18
C ASP A 633 24.34 41.99 0.01
N VAL A 634 25.17 42.17 -1.03
CA VAL A 634 25.17 41.28 -2.21
C VAL A 634 25.69 39.89 -1.80
N PRO A 635 25.05 38.78 -2.21
CA PRO A 635 25.47 37.44 -1.82
C PRO A 635 26.93 37.14 -2.19
N VAL A 636 27.67 36.53 -1.27
CA VAL A 636 29.10 36.22 -1.45
C VAL A 636 29.37 35.41 -2.72
N HIS A 637 28.48 34.49 -3.12
CA HIS A 637 28.64 33.71 -4.35
C HIS A 637 28.55 34.55 -5.64
N VAL A 638 27.84 35.68 -5.60
CA VAL A 638 27.79 36.68 -6.68
C VAL A 638 29.08 37.51 -6.66
N GLN A 639 29.57 37.90 -5.48
CA GLN A 639 30.83 38.65 -5.34
C GLN A 639 32.06 37.84 -5.79
N ASP A 640 32.17 36.58 -5.35
CA ASP A 640 33.32 35.69 -5.60
C ASP A 640 33.56 35.45 -7.10
N GLN A 641 32.49 35.37 -7.91
CA GLN A 641 32.62 35.18 -9.36
C GLN A 641 33.14 36.46 -10.04
N VAL A 642 32.83 37.64 -9.49
CA VAL A 642 33.34 38.91 -9.99
C VAL A 642 34.80 39.11 -9.59
N GLU A 643 35.23 38.69 -8.40
CA GLU A 643 36.66 38.68 -8.05
C GLU A 643 37.49 37.71 -8.90
N LEU A 644 36.90 36.59 -9.35
CA LEU A 644 37.49 35.73 -10.38
C LEU A 644 37.63 36.46 -11.72
N LEU A 645 36.53 37.04 -12.24
CA LEU A 645 36.51 37.72 -13.55
C LEU A 645 37.28 39.05 -13.60
N VAL A 646 37.46 39.75 -12.47
CA VAL A 646 38.23 41.01 -12.39
C VAL A 646 39.72 40.73 -12.11
N GLY A 647 40.08 39.53 -11.67
CA GLY A 647 41.46 39.03 -11.70
C GLY A 647 41.97 38.69 -13.11
N GLU A 648 41.08 38.59 -14.10
CA GLU A 648 41.38 38.05 -15.45
C GLU A 648 41.94 39.08 -16.47
N GLU A 649 42.37 40.29 -16.08
CA GLU A 649 43.20 41.15 -16.96
C GLU A 649 44.67 40.67 -17.09
N SER A 650 44.98 39.40 -16.77
CA SER A 650 46.35 38.86 -16.84
C SER A 650 46.46 37.40 -17.28
N GLY A 651 45.93 37.10 -18.47
CA GLY A 651 46.48 36.05 -19.35
C GLY A 651 45.90 34.63 -19.20
N PHE A 652 46.27 33.79 -20.18
CA PHE A 652 45.94 32.37 -20.19
C PHE A 652 46.65 31.64 -19.03
N HIS A 653 45.89 31.23 -18.02
CA HIS A 653 46.36 30.26 -17.03
C HIS A 653 46.35 28.84 -17.61
N ASP A 654 47.36 28.04 -17.26
CA ASP A 654 47.34 26.61 -17.59
C ASP A 654 46.21 25.92 -16.80
N LEU A 655 45.59 24.89 -17.39
CA LEU A 655 44.46 24.17 -16.77
C LEU A 655 44.85 23.62 -15.39
N ASN A 656 46.12 23.27 -15.22
CA ASN A 656 46.68 22.85 -13.94
C ASN A 656 46.59 23.96 -12.87
N GLU A 657 46.95 25.20 -13.18
CA GLU A 657 46.90 26.32 -12.22
C GLU A 657 45.47 26.60 -11.74
N LEU A 658 44.49 26.54 -12.65
CA LEU A 658 43.07 26.72 -12.32
C LEU A 658 42.57 25.62 -11.37
N VAL A 659 42.94 24.36 -11.64
CA VAL A 659 42.62 23.21 -10.78
C VAL A 659 43.30 23.35 -9.41
N GLU A 660 44.56 23.79 -9.35
CA GLU A 660 45.28 24.00 -8.09
C GLU A 660 44.67 25.15 -7.25
N ALA A 661 44.21 26.24 -7.89
CA ALA A 661 43.49 27.33 -7.22
C ALA A 661 42.14 26.87 -6.64
N ILE A 662 41.39 26.03 -7.35
CA ILE A 662 40.12 25.47 -6.86
C ILE A 662 40.36 24.44 -5.73
N GLU A 663 41.31 23.53 -5.91
CA GLU A 663 41.63 22.52 -4.89
C GLU A 663 42.13 23.13 -3.59
N SER A 664 43.03 24.12 -3.65
CA SER A 664 43.54 24.80 -2.46
C SER A 664 42.44 25.57 -1.72
N ARG A 665 41.51 26.21 -2.45
CA ARG A 665 40.36 26.94 -1.88
C ARG A 665 39.40 26.01 -1.13
N GLU A 666 39.00 24.89 -1.73
CA GLU A 666 38.08 23.94 -1.08
C GLU A 666 38.75 23.20 0.09
N ILE A 667 40.07 22.92 0.02
CA ILE A 667 40.83 22.40 1.17
C ILE A 667 40.81 23.39 2.34
N GLN A 668 41.06 24.69 2.11
CA GLN A 668 40.99 25.70 3.17
C GLN A 668 39.58 25.79 3.78
N LYS A 669 38.53 25.76 2.94
CA LYS A 669 37.12 25.85 3.35
C LYS A 669 36.69 24.66 4.22
N ALA A 670 37.10 23.43 3.84
CA ALA A 670 36.87 22.23 4.64
C ALA A 670 37.65 22.24 5.97
N MET A 671 38.90 22.72 5.96
CA MET A 671 39.72 22.85 7.16
C MET A 671 39.15 23.88 8.16
N ARG A 672 38.63 25.03 7.68
CA ARG A 672 37.90 26.01 8.51
C ARG A 672 36.64 25.41 9.12
N LYS A 673 35.77 24.78 8.31
CA LYS A 673 34.55 24.11 8.78
C LYS A 673 34.80 22.95 9.76
N SER A 674 36.02 22.41 9.77
CA SER A 674 36.42 21.29 10.64
C SER A 674 37.23 21.74 11.86
N HIS A 675 37.40 23.05 12.08
CA HIS A 675 38.23 23.62 13.16
C HIS A 675 39.62 22.94 13.24
N GLY A 676 40.30 22.82 12.10
CA GLY A 676 41.63 22.19 12.02
C GLY A 676 41.64 20.64 12.03
N ASN A 677 40.51 19.96 12.26
CA ASN A 677 40.44 18.50 12.27
C ASN A 677 40.56 17.92 10.84
N LYS A 678 41.78 17.49 10.49
CA LYS A 678 42.14 16.91 9.19
C LYS A 678 41.33 15.66 8.81
N THR A 679 40.87 14.85 9.76
CA THR A 679 40.06 13.66 9.45
C THR A 679 38.67 14.08 8.97
N ARG A 680 38.02 14.97 9.72
CA ARG A 680 36.70 15.51 9.40
C ARG A 680 36.71 16.37 8.12
N ALA A 681 37.79 17.10 7.87
CA ALA A 681 37.97 17.85 6.63
C ALA A 681 38.11 16.92 5.41
N ALA A 682 38.75 15.76 5.56
CA ALA A 682 38.90 14.79 4.49
C ALA A 682 37.55 14.11 4.15
N GLU A 683 36.77 13.76 5.17
CA GLU A 683 35.40 13.25 5.03
C GLU A 683 34.48 14.25 4.31
N LEU A 684 34.52 15.54 4.68
CA LEU A 684 33.74 16.60 4.01
C LEU A 684 34.11 16.82 2.55
N LEU A 685 35.33 16.47 2.15
CA LEU A 685 35.83 16.57 0.77
C LEU A 685 35.73 15.24 0.00
N GLY A 686 35.24 14.17 0.61
CA GLY A 686 35.14 12.84 -0.02
C GLY A 686 36.49 12.20 -0.36
N ILE A 687 37.59 12.60 0.29
CA ILE A 687 38.94 12.08 0.03
C ILE A 687 39.55 11.43 1.27
N SER A 688 40.54 10.56 1.08
CA SER A 688 41.24 9.95 2.23
C SER A 688 42.07 11.00 2.97
N ARG A 689 42.22 10.84 4.30
CA ARG A 689 43.10 11.68 5.15
C ARG A 689 44.53 11.77 4.60
N PHE A 690 45.04 10.69 3.99
CA PHE A 690 46.36 10.66 3.35
C PHE A 690 46.40 11.50 2.06
N ALA A 691 45.36 11.44 1.23
CA ALA A 691 45.23 12.28 0.04
C ALA A 691 45.10 13.77 0.40
N LEU A 692 44.31 14.11 1.44
CA LEU A 692 44.21 15.47 1.96
C LEU A 692 45.58 15.97 2.44
N GLN A 693 46.28 15.20 3.27
CA GLN A 693 47.61 15.57 3.78
C GLN A 693 48.59 15.81 2.62
N ARG A 694 48.64 14.92 1.62
CA ARG A 694 49.51 15.08 0.44
C ARG A 694 49.17 16.33 -0.37
N LYS A 695 47.89 16.71 -0.49
CA LYS A 695 47.47 17.96 -1.15
C LYS A 695 47.79 19.20 -0.31
N MET A 696 47.58 19.16 1.01
CA MET A 696 47.99 20.25 1.91
C MET A 696 49.49 20.51 1.83
N ASP A 697 50.31 19.46 1.80
CA ASP A 697 51.77 19.56 1.69
C ASP A 697 52.20 20.06 0.30
N LYS A 698 51.52 19.64 -0.78
CA LYS A 698 51.73 20.18 -2.14
C LYS A 698 51.44 21.68 -2.22
N TYR A 699 50.35 22.14 -1.61
CA TYR A 699 49.90 23.54 -1.65
C TYR A 699 50.41 24.41 -0.47
N GLY A 700 51.33 23.91 0.35
CA GLY A 700 51.92 24.65 1.47
C GLY A 700 50.96 25.04 2.60
N LEU A 701 49.77 24.43 2.67
CA LEU A 701 48.69 24.84 3.56
C LEU A 701 48.92 24.39 5.00
N ARG A 702 49.41 25.30 5.84
CA ARG A 702 49.56 25.09 7.29
C ARG A 702 48.39 25.72 8.05
N PHE A 703 47.58 24.87 8.67
CA PHE A 703 46.59 25.28 9.67
C PHE A 703 47.15 25.02 11.08
N ALA A 704 47.27 26.08 11.88
CA ALA A 704 47.36 25.94 13.32
C ALA A 704 45.95 25.72 13.90
N PRO A 705 45.80 24.92 14.96
CA PRO A 705 44.58 24.99 15.78
C PRO A 705 44.53 26.37 16.44
N GLU A 706 43.37 27.02 16.40
CA GLU A 706 43.03 28.08 17.34
C GLU A 706 42.60 27.40 18.66
N ASP A 707 43.13 27.87 19.79
CA ASP A 707 42.92 27.31 21.14
C ASP A 707 41.47 27.46 21.66
#